data_AF-A0A9P8J8B5-F1
#
_entry.id   AF-A0A9P8J8B5-F1
#
_cell.length_a   1.000
_cell.length_b   1.000
_cell.length_c   1.000
_cell.angle_alpha   90.00
_cell.angle_beta   90.00
_cell.angle_gamma   90.00
#
_symmetry.space_group_name_H-M   'P 1'
#
loop_
_entity.id
_entity.type
_entity.pdbx_description
1 polymer ?
#
loop_
_entity_poly.entity_id
_entity_poly.type
_entity_poly.pdbx_seq_one_letter_code
_entity_poly.pdbx_strand_id
1 'polypeptide(L)'
;MPRFAAFLPLAYALGAFAQSVAYTDPNTGIDFMSFQDSDTGARFSVATPETLGTDFIGQIVAPTTEGWAGLDLSAQMANHILVVAWPDGDEVMSSVREATGYTTPPVYTGNVTTTPIANGTFVNSTHFSYTFVCNGCITGESDSFPNTVKGNAFGWAYSSDAPAKPSAADTALNMHSGFGAFAIIFANSGSASYDTWASWAEAIVPAAVTPSNGTVGLTSTSGQNNTSTVPIATTLNTTYDYIIAGAGPAGIIVAERLAESGAEVLLLERGDASTHASGGRAVESWNETVTQYDVPAMAYYLSTAGVTNEYCTDTADQAGCLLGGSSMINALMFVRPQERDFDDKWPTGWKWSDVSASAESFYERNPGTISPSKDGQRYDQGAYDVLSTFFTSNGWSSVNAIEEPNKKTDVFSHPPWNIQDGLRAGPVLTYLPLAKSKKNFHIQLNSTVVRAVRESSFVTGVEVELLDGSRQIINVNTGGKVVLAGGALSTPRILINSGIGPADQIKTVQGGSVGVNLPEESEWIDLPVGKGLKDHPIVTLKFKTKSSLSSLDTTAFTKPDQTNIDSFAQGNGLLVQGGQRLNFWSSVKGTDGIERFIQGTCNSPSNDTIKMKVYLTHGLTSTGEIGITADGKTEYITQPWLNTDEDKEALASFVDRLISFAQAENSTLTLDAGLTASSNVTGADLIKTFVTGSHYVGTAKMGEDDGRKGGAAVVDLDTKVYGTDNLFVVDASFHPDLPTGNTQAIVMVAAEAAAKKVAAVKVGSAPAASSSAAASSATATQAVSSTAVASSTAVSSSAAAVTSAPESASITSAPTSTSETATFTGTTAITSVAVPSPAYTEVPKWGRCGGIGYDGPTKCASGSTCKYQNDWYYQCL
;
A
#
# COMPACT_ATOMS: atom_id res chain seq x y z
N MET A 1 35.11 37.73 -33.46
CA MET A 1 35.24 39.12 -32.97
C MET A 1 34.20 39.35 -31.86
N PRO A 2 34.48 40.21 -30.86
CA PRO A 2 34.70 39.76 -29.48
C PRO A 2 33.53 39.93 -28.52
N ARG A 3 33.67 39.22 -27.39
CA ARG A 3 33.04 39.40 -26.07
C ARG A 3 32.97 40.88 -25.68
N PHE A 4 31.82 41.34 -25.16
CA PHE A 4 31.63 42.19 -23.97
C PHE A 4 30.21 42.78 -23.99
N ALA A 5 29.31 42.23 -23.16
CA ALA A 5 28.24 42.93 -22.42
C ALA A 5 27.21 41.93 -21.89
N ALA A 6 27.61 41.10 -20.92
CA ALA A 6 26.69 40.35 -20.06
C ALA A 6 27.10 40.61 -18.61
N PHE A 7 26.72 41.78 -18.08
CA PHE A 7 26.90 42.11 -16.66
C PHE A 7 25.68 42.81 -16.04
N LEU A 8 24.51 42.75 -16.69
CA LEU A 8 23.26 43.32 -16.17
C LEU A 8 22.11 42.35 -15.80
N PRO A 9 22.09 41.02 -16.10
CA PRO A 9 20.90 40.23 -15.75
C PRO A 9 20.94 39.60 -14.34
N LEU A 10 22.10 39.45 -13.68
CA LEU A 10 22.16 38.74 -12.39
C LEU A 10 21.59 39.55 -11.20
N ALA A 11 21.75 40.88 -11.23
CA ALA A 11 21.19 41.75 -10.18
C ALA A 11 19.66 41.89 -10.27
N TYR A 12 19.07 41.76 -11.46
CA TYR A 12 17.62 41.73 -11.64
C TYR A 12 16.99 40.40 -11.22
N ALA A 13 17.72 39.28 -11.33
CA ALA A 13 17.22 37.96 -10.93
C ALA A 13 17.15 37.80 -9.39
N LEU A 14 18.09 38.37 -8.64
CA LEU A 14 18.05 38.31 -7.16
C LEU A 14 16.98 39.24 -6.56
N GLY A 15 16.64 40.35 -7.22
CA GLY A 15 15.63 41.30 -6.73
C GLY A 15 14.18 40.77 -6.75
N ALA A 16 13.95 39.61 -7.36
CA ALA A 16 12.66 38.93 -7.36
C ALA A 16 12.42 38.05 -6.11
N PHE A 17 13.45 37.79 -5.31
CA PHE A 17 13.37 36.99 -4.08
C PHE A 17 13.37 37.88 -2.84
N ALA A 18 12.82 37.35 -1.74
CA ALA A 18 12.92 37.98 -0.43
C ALA A 18 14.39 38.21 -0.07
N GLN A 19 14.73 39.42 0.37
CA GLN A 19 16.11 39.78 0.71
C GLN A 19 16.41 39.44 2.17
N SER A 20 17.58 38.85 2.39
CA SER A 20 18.12 38.67 3.74
C SER A 20 18.50 40.01 4.39
N VAL A 21 18.50 40.04 5.72
CA VAL A 21 18.88 41.18 6.56
C VAL A 21 20.03 40.79 7.49
N ALA A 22 20.82 41.76 7.93
CA ALA A 22 21.89 41.52 8.89
C ALA A 22 21.31 41.03 10.23
N TYR A 23 21.91 39.96 10.78
CA TYR A 23 21.48 39.32 12.01
C TYR A 23 22.70 38.81 12.77
N THR A 24 22.90 39.24 14.01
CA THR A 24 23.91 38.67 14.91
C THR A 24 23.25 37.60 15.76
N ASP A 25 23.75 36.38 15.70
CA ASP A 25 23.25 35.29 16.53
C ASP A 25 23.62 35.51 18.01
N PRO A 26 22.65 35.59 18.93
CA PRO A 26 22.93 35.95 20.31
C PRO A 26 23.66 34.87 21.11
N ASN A 27 23.66 33.61 20.65
CA ASN A 27 24.32 32.50 21.35
C ASN A 27 25.80 32.39 20.95
N THR A 28 26.10 32.52 19.67
CA THR A 28 27.46 32.38 19.13
C THR A 28 28.18 33.73 18.94
N GLY A 29 27.43 34.82 18.76
CA GLY A 29 27.98 36.13 18.37
C GLY A 29 28.40 36.22 16.90
N ILE A 30 27.98 35.26 16.05
CA ILE A 30 28.28 35.27 14.62
C ILE A 30 27.37 36.25 13.91
N ASP A 31 27.93 37.11 13.06
CA ASP A 31 27.17 37.98 12.18
C ASP A 31 26.82 37.25 10.89
N PHE A 32 25.53 37.15 10.61
CA PHE A 32 24.96 36.52 9.43
C PHE A 32 24.19 37.52 8.55
N MET A 33 23.98 37.12 7.30
CA MET A 33 22.81 37.54 6.53
C MET A 33 21.71 36.49 6.70
N SER A 34 20.53 36.91 7.12
CA SER A 34 19.45 36.02 7.54
C SER A 34 18.11 36.34 6.88
N PHE A 35 17.37 35.30 6.53
CA PHE A 35 15.99 35.37 6.11
C PHE A 35 15.13 34.63 7.14
N GLN A 36 14.01 35.22 7.54
CA GLN A 36 13.01 34.58 8.38
C GLN A 36 11.66 34.61 7.66
N ASP A 37 11.07 33.44 7.51
CA ASP A 37 9.74 33.32 6.93
C ASP A 37 8.66 33.81 7.92
N SER A 38 7.69 34.57 7.41
CA SER A 38 6.65 35.18 8.26
C SER A 38 5.60 34.19 8.74
N ASP A 39 5.39 33.12 7.96
CA ASP A 39 4.25 32.21 8.17
C ASP A 39 4.64 31.06 9.09
N THR A 40 5.82 30.47 8.87
CA THR A 40 6.38 29.39 9.68
C THR A 40 7.22 29.91 10.85
N GLY A 41 7.81 31.11 10.74
CA GLY A 41 8.77 31.63 11.71
C GLY A 41 10.17 31.00 11.62
N ALA A 42 10.41 30.07 10.68
CA ALA A 42 11.72 29.47 10.45
C ALA A 42 12.72 30.49 9.90
N ARG A 43 13.97 30.41 10.35
CA ARG A 43 15.06 31.33 9.99
C ARG A 43 16.24 30.57 9.40
N PHE A 44 16.77 31.12 8.31
CA PHE A 44 17.89 30.57 7.57
C PHE A 44 18.94 31.66 7.38
N SER A 45 20.18 31.38 7.80
CA SER A 45 21.24 32.38 7.84
C SER A 45 22.54 31.85 7.22
N VAL A 46 23.31 32.73 6.58
CA VAL A 46 24.61 32.41 5.98
C VAL A 46 25.65 33.49 6.30
N ALA A 47 26.84 33.05 6.72
CA ALA A 47 28.02 33.87 6.93
C ALA A 47 29.16 33.30 6.08
N THR A 48 29.94 34.18 5.45
CA THR A 48 30.97 33.80 4.48
C THR A 48 32.30 34.49 4.80
N PRO A 49 33.44 33.97 4.32
CA PRO A 49 34.68 34.74 4.31
C PRO A 49 34.55 35.97 3.40
N GLU A 50 35.42 36.98 3.58
CA GLU A 50 35.46 38.17 2.71
C GLU A 50 35.75 37.81 1.24
N THR A 51 36.49 36.73 1.01
CA THR A 51 36.70 36.11 -0.30
C THR A 51 36.13 34.70 -0.26
N LEU A 52 35.10 34.44 -1.07
CA LEU A 52 34.43 33.13 -1.12
C LEU A 52 35.41 32.02 -1.51
N GLY A 53 35.53 31.04 -0.61
CA GLY A 53 36.25 29.79 -0.84
C GLY A 53 35.28 28.68 -1.26
N THR A 54 35.47 27.49 -0.71
CA THR A 54 34.58 26.33 -0.90
C THR A 54 33.54 26.17 0.20
N ASP A 55 33.65 26.95 1.27
CA ASP A 55 32.97 26.72 2.54
C ASP A 55 32.20 27.98 2.98
N PHE A 56 31.15 27.79 3.78
CA PHE A 56 30.44 28.85 4.48
C PHE A 56 29.89 28.36 5.83
N ILE A 57 29.44 29.27 6.70
CA ILE A 57 28.73 28.92 7.94
C ILE A 57 27.24 29.12 7.71
N GLY A 58 26.45 28.06 7.89
CA GLY A 58 25.00 28.07 7.82
C GLY A 58 24.35 28.04 9.20
N GLN A 59 23.14 28.57 9.30
CA GLN A 59 22.27 28.40 10.47
C GLN A 59 20.84 28.11 10.03
N ILE A 60 20.23 27.08 10.62
CA ILE A 60 18.82 26.73 10.51
C ILE A 60 18.20 26.86 11.91
N VAL A 61 17.23 27.75 12.08
CA VAL A 61 16.44 27.87 13.32
C VAL A 61 14.98 27.62 12.98
N ALA A 62 14.38 26.60 13.58
CA ALA A 62 13.01 26.21 13.26
C ALA A 62 12.16 26.16 14.53
N PRO A 63 10.99 26.84 14.56
CA PRO A 63 10.11 26.90 15.73
C PRO A 63 9.30 25.60 15.87
N THR A 64 10.00 24.50 16.10
CA THR A 64 9.46 23.18 16.38
C THR A 64 10.44 22.42 17.27
N THR A 65 9.91 21.51 18.07
CA THR A 65 10.68 20.61 18.95
C THR A 65 10.69 19.17 18.46
N GLU A 66 10.00 18.90 17.35
CA GLU A 66 9.86 17.55 16.78
C GLU A 66 10.10 17.56 15.27
N GLY A 67 9.71 18.64 14.59
CA GLY A 67 9.77 18.77 13.14
C GLY A 67 11.17 19.07 12.57
N TRP A 68 11.24 19.28 11.26
CA TRP A 68 12.51 19.46 10.54
C TRP A 68 12.52 20.71 9.66
N ALA A 69 13.70 21.21 9.32
CA ALA A 69 13.88 22.31 8.39
C ALA A 69 15.11 22.07 7.50
N GLY A 70 15.08 22.65 6.30
CA GLY A 70 16.11 22.48 5.28
C GLY A 70 16.50 23.76 4.59
N LEU A 71 17.79 23.89 4.28
CA LEU A 71 18.40 24.93 3.47
C LEU A 71 18.91 24.32 2.16
N ASP A 72 18.39 24.81 1.04
CA ASP A 72 18.81 24.43 -0.31
C ASP A 72 19.82 25.46 -0.84
N LEU A 73 20.91 24.98 -1.43
CA LEU A 73 21.95 25.84 -2.01
C LEU A 73 21.54 26.46 -3.37
N SER A 74 20.30 26.23 -3.80
CA SER A 74 19.65 26.80 -4.98
C SER A 74 18.20 27.17 -4.67
N ALA A 75 17.55 27.92 -5.58
CA ALA A 75 16.12 28.23 -5.47
C ALA A 75 15.20 27.03 -5.86
N GLN A 76 15.77 25.87 -6.19
CA GLN A 76 15.04 24.69 -6.65
C GLN A 76 15.58 23.41 -6.03
N MET A 77 14.68 22.60 -5.45
CA MET A 77 14.99 21.34 -4.76
C MET A 77 15.74 20.30 -5.62
N ALA A 78 15.42 20.21 -6.92
CA ALA A 78 15.95 19.14 -7.77
C ALA A 78 17.34 19.46 -8.31
N ASN A 79 18.25 18.48 -8.16
CA ASN A 79 19.64 18.43 -8.57
C ASN A 79 20.55 19.45 -7.87
N HIS A 80 20.23 19.81 -6.61
CA HIS A 80 21.05 20.69 -5.80
C HIS A 80 21.23 20.12 -4.39
N ILE A 81 22.33 20.54 -3.75
CA ILE A 81 22.66 20.14 -2.39
C ILE A 81 21.71 20.82 -1.40
N LEU A 82 21.22 20.02 -0.45
CA LEU A 82 20.33 20.41 0.63
C LEU A 82 21.00 20.08 1.96
N VAL A 83 20.95 20.99 2.93
CA VAL A 83 21.29 20.70 4.33
C VAL A 83 20.00 20.70 5.13
N VAL A 84 19.67 19.58 5.75
CA VAL A 84 18.46 19.41 6.57
C VAL A 84 18.85 19.13 8.01
N ALA A 85 18.05 19.62 8.95
CA ALA A 85 18.25 19.41 10.38
C ALA A 85 16.92 19.26 11.12
N TRP A 86 16.95 18.56 12.26
CA TRP A 86 15.80 18.27 13.11
C TRP A 86 16.24 17.84 14.51
N PRO A 87 15.37 17.88 15.52
CA PRO A 87 15.68 17.42 16.86
C PRO A 87 15.47 15.91 17.01
N ASP A 88 16.34 15.25 17.77
CA ASP A 88 16.14 13.91 18.34
C ASP A 88 16.37 13.99 19.85
N GLY A 89 15.27 14.17 20.59
CA GLY A 89 15.35 14.56 22.00
C GLY A 89 16.00 15.94 22.16
N ASP A 90 17.08 16.01 22.94
CA ASP A 90 17.84 17.25 23.18
C ASP A 90 18.98 17.46 22.16
N GLU A 91 19.20 16.49 21.26
CA GLU A 91 20.24 16.56 20.23
C GLU A 91 19.67 17.08 18.90
N VAL A 92 20.51 17.76 18.12
CA VAL A 92 20.15 18.21 16.77
C VAL A 92 20.83 17.32 15.75
N MET A 93 20.01 16.59 15.01
CA MET A 93 20.42 15.73 13.92
C MET A 93 20.46 16.54 12.62
N SER A 94 21.37 16.15 11.72
CA SER A 94 21.52 16.82 10.43
C SER A 94 21.90 15.85 9.33
N SER A 95 21.59 16.21 8.08
CA SER A 95 21.96 15.42 6.90
C SER A 95 22.16 16.28 5.67
N VAL A 96 23.12 15.90 4.83
CA VAL A 96 23.31 16.49 3.49
C VAL A 96 22.57 15.61 2.48
N ARG A 97 21.70 16.20 1.68
CA ARG A 97 20.83 15.49 0.72
C ARG A 97 20.95 16.10 -0.67
N GLU A 98 20.55 15.34 -1.68
CA GLU A 98 20.37 15.84 -3.05
C GLU A 98 19.15 15.16 -3.66
N ALA A 99 18.16 15.94 -4.09
CA ALA A 99 16.97 15.38 -4.73
C ALA A 99 17.21 15.26 -6.25
N THR A 100 16.95 14.12 -6.88
CA THR A 100 16.94 14.04 -8.36
C THR A 100 15.61 14.48 -8.98
N GLY A 101 14.62 14.81 -8.14
CA GLY A 101 13.27 15.24 -8.47
C GLY A 101 12.50 15.64 -7.21
N TYR A 102 11.17 15.80 -7.30
CA TYR A 102 10.31 16.19 -6.17
C TYR A 102 9.86 14.98 -5.34
N THR A 103 10.83 14.22 -4.84
CA THR A 103 10.67 13.06 -3.96
C THR A 103 11.55 13.23 -2.71
N THR A 104 11.37 12.41 -1.67
CA THR A 104 12.25 12.46 -0.49
C THR A 104 13.71 12.34 -0.91
N PRO A 105 14.58 13.33 -0.60
CA PRO A 105 15.91 13.37 -1.16
C PRO A 105 16.84 12.36 -0.45
N PRO A 106 17.53 11.48 -1.19
CA PRO A 106 18.52 10.58 -0.61
C PRO A 106 19.70 11.33 0.00
N VAL A 107 20.47 10.64 0.86
CA VAL A 107 21.72 11.17 1.41
C VAL A 107 22.70 11.45 0.26
N TYR A 108 23.26 12.65 0.25
CA TYR A 108 24.26 13.05 -0.72
C TYR A 108 25.55 12.28 -0.48
N THR A 109 26.07 11.64 -1.53
CA THR A 109 27.28 10.79 -1.45
C THR A 109 28.55 11.48 -1.95
N GLY A 110 28.49 12.78 -2.24
CA GLY A 110 29.66 13.56 -2.66
C GLY A 110 30.54 14.03 -1.50
N ASN A 111 31.41 15.00 -1.78
CA ASN A 111 32.46 15.43 -0.84
C ASN A 111 32.01 16.57 0.10
N VAL A 112 30.70 16.74 0.29
CA VAL A 112 30.14 17.81 1.12
C VAL A 112 29.83 17.27 2.51
N THR A 113 30.26 18.00 3.54
CA THR A 113 30.00 17.65 4.94
C THR A 113 29.56 18.87 5.73
N THR A 114 28.78 18.65 6.79
CA THR A 114 28.38 19.70 7.74
C THR A 114 28.96 19.40 9.11
N THR A 115 29.65 20.38 9.70
CA THR A 115 30.26 20.26 11.03
C THR A 115 29.59 21.23 12.00
N PRO A 116 28.94 20.78 13.08
CA PRO A 116 28.20 21.66 13.97
C PRO A 116 29.12 22.59 14.78
N ILE A 117 28.65 23.81 15.01
CA ILE A 117 29.18 24.76 16.00
C ILE A 117 28.33 24.60 17.26
N ALA A 118 28.94 24.05 18.33
CA ALA A 118 28.23 23.61 19.52
C ALA A 118 27.36 24.71 20.17
N ASN A 119 27.90 25.91 20.35
CA ASN A 119 27.16 27.01 21.00
C ASN A 119 25.98 27.55 20.17
N GLY A 120 25.90 27.23 18.88
CA GLY A 120 24.77 27.58 18.02
C GLY A 120 23.83 26.41 17.73
N THR A 121 24.11 25.23 18.30
CA THR A 121 23.37 23.99 18.01
C THR A 121 22.72 23.46 19.27
N PHE A 122 21.40 23.51 19.34
CA PHE A 122 20.64 23.09 20.53
C PHE A 122 19.15 22.85 20.21
N VAL A 123 18.48 22.09 21.08
CA VAL A 123 17.01 22.00 21.16
C VAL A 123 16.55 22.65 22.46
N ASN A 124 15.47 23.42 22.42
CA ASN A 124 14.77 23.88 23.63
C ASN A 124 13.26 23.71 23.48
N SER A 125 12.51 24.07 24.52
CA SER A 125 11.04 23.92 24.56
C SER A 125 10.23 24.64 23.46
N THR A 126 10.85 25.46 22.62
CA THR A 126 10.16 26.28 21.60
C THR A 126 10.73 26.10 20.19
N HIS A 127 12.00 25.74 20.05
CA HIS A 127 12.68 25.62 18.75
C HIS A 127 13.94 24.78 18.88
N PHE A 128 14.44 24.30 17.73
CA PHE A 128 15.82 23.88 17.58
C PHE A 128 16.62 24.89 16.76
N SER A 129 17.93 24.93 16.97
CA SER A 129 18.92 25.66 16.18
C SER A 129 20.01 24.70 15.74
N TYR A 130 20.39 24.73 14.48
CA TYR A 130 21.54 24.03 13.91
C TYR A 130 22.47 25.05 13.25
N THR A 131 23.59 25.36 13.89
CA THR A 131 24.65 26.22 13.31
C THR A 131 25.82 25.34 12.92
N PHE A 132 26.29 25.45 11.68
CA PHE A 132 27.27 24.51 11.13
C PHE A 132 28.21 25.16 10.12
N VAL A 133 29.41 24.60 10.00
CA VAL A 133 30.30 24.84 8.85
C VAL A 133 29.93 23.86 7.74
N CYS A 134 29.60 24.38 6.57
CA CYS A 134 29.30 23.62 5.37
C CYS A 134 30.60 23.49 4.55
N ASN A 135 31.31 22.37 4.71
CA ASN A 135 32.60 22.13 4.06
C ASN A 135 32.41 21.60 2.64
N GLY A 136 33.06 22.24 1.67
CA GLY A 136 32.98 21.86 0.25
C GLY A 136 31.67 22.20 -0.43
N CYS A 137 30.76 22.92 0.24
CA CYS A 137 29.41 23.19 -0.26
C CYS A 137 29.36 24.15 -1.46
N ILE A 138 30.42 24.93 -1.70
CA ILE A 138 30.55 25.83 -2.85
C ILE A 138 31.38 25.12 -3.93
N THR A 139 30.72 24.27 -4.71
CA THR A 139 31.35 23.34 -5.67
C THR A 139 31.68 23.99 -7.02
N GLY A 140 30.95 25.05 -7.39
CA GLY A 140 31.08 25.71 -8.70
C GLY A 140 30.47 24.98 -9.89
N GLU A 141 29.73 23.89 -9.62
CA GLU A 141 29.00 23.07 -10.60
C GLU A 141 27.49 23.27 -10.46
N SER A 142 26.69 22.57 -11.28
CA SER A 142 25.22 22.73 -11.29
C SER A 142 24.49 22.30 -10.01
N ASP A 143 25.19 21.61 -9.09
CA ASP A 143 24.65 21.12 -7.82
C ASP A 143 24.73 22.13 -6.67
N SER A 144 25.42 23.27 -6.88
CA SER A 144 25.52 24.40 -5.96
C SER A 144 25.79 25.70 -6.75
N PHE A 145 26.49 26.67 -6.16
CA PHE A 145 26.83 27.95 -6.78
C PHE A 145 28.36 28.16 -6.88
N PRO A 146 28.85 28.96 -7.86
CA PRO A 146 30.27 29.22 -8.00
C PRO A 146 30.79 30.27 -7.01
N ASN A 147 32.00 30.07 -6.51
CA ASN A 147 32.70 31.00 -5.60
C ASN A 147 33.02 32.39 -6.21
N THR A 148 32.69 32.60 -7.50
CA THR A 148 32.85 33.89 -8.18
C THR A 148 31.58 34.75 -8.14
N VAL A 149 30.46 34.24 -7.62
CA VAL A 149 29.20 35.00 -7.55
C VAL A 149 29.21 36.03 -6.42
N LYS A 150 28.46 37.12 -6.61
CA LYS A 150 28.30 38.18 -5.61
C LYS A 150 27.12 37.97 -4.66
N GLY A 151 26.32 36.94 -4.92
CA GLY A 151 25.14 36.55 -4.17
C GLY A 151 24.50 35.33 -4.80
N ASN A 152 23.70 34.60 -4.03
CA ASN A 152 23.01 33.39 -4.46
C ASN A 152 21.55 33.38 -3.97
N ALA A 153 20.69 32.65 -4.68
CA ALA A 153 19.34 32.33 -4.23
C ALA A 153 19.36 30.98 -3.53
N PHE A 154 18.87 30.96 -2.30
CA PHE A 154 18.75 29.77 -1.46
C PHE A 154 17.29 29.40 -1.31
N GLY A 155 16.98 28.12 -1.43
CA GLY A 155 15.68 27.56 -1.13
C GLY A 155 15.60 27.20 0.34
N TRP A 156 14.40 27.10 0.87
CA TRP A 156 14.18 26.64 2.22
C TRP A 156 12.91 25.79 2.30
N ALA A 157 12.90 24.90 3.28
CA ALA A 157 11.78 24.03 3.60
C ALA A 157 11.62 23.90 5.11
N TYR A 158 10.40 23.74 5.58
CA TYR A 158 10.05 23.55 6.98
C TYR A 158 8.90 22.57 7.11
N SER A 159 8.94 21.74 8.14
CA SER A 159 7.87 20.87 8.58
C SER A 159 7.74 20.99 10.10
N SER A 160 6.51 21.12 10.59
CA SER A 160 6.21 20.95 12.01
C SER A 160 6.27 19.49 12.46
N ASP A 161 6.08 18.55 11.52
CA ASP A 161 6.01 17.12 11.77
C ASP A 161 7.41 16.49 11.77
N ALA A 162 7.64 15.55 12.68
CA ALA A 162 8.91 14.88 12.86
C ALA A 162 9.31 13.98 11.68
N PRO A 163 10.61 13.88 11.36
CA PRO A 163 11.10 12.84 10.46
C PRO A 163 10.75 11.45 10.98
N ALA A 164 10.58 10.48 10.06
CA ALA A 164 10.08 9.15 10.40
C ALA A 164 10.91 8.40 11.44
N LYS A 165 12.22 8.68 11.49
CA LYS A 165 13.18 8.21 12.50
C LYS A 165 14.14 9.35 12.86
N PRO A 166 13.88 10.12 13.91
CA PRO A 166 14.72 11.28 14.23
C PRO A 166 16.18 10.89 14.51
N SER A 167 16.45 9.72 15.08
CA SER A 167 17.82 9.27 15.37
C SER A 167 18.67 8.87 14.15
N ALA A 168 18.13 8.88 12.93
CA ALA A 168 18.81 8.37 11.73
C ALA A 168 19.10 9.49 10.72
N ALA A 169 20.38 9.71 10.37
CA ALA A 169 20.76 10.77 9.42
C ALA A 169 20.21 10.55 8.00
N ASP A 170 19.89 9.31 7.61
CA ASP A 170 19.28 8.94 6.32
C ASP A 170 17.74 8.88 6.37
N THR A 171 17.13 9.24 7.50
CA THR A 171 15.68 9.25 7.73
C THR A 171 14.88 9.88 6.60
N ALA A 172 13.69 9.32 6.34
CA ALA A 172 12.78 9.90 5.38
C ALA A 172 12.18 11.18 5.94
N LEU A 173 12.33 12.27 5.19
CA LEU A 173 11.63 13.52 5.45
C LEU A 173 10.22 13.43 4.87
N ASN A 174 9.21 13.68 5.69
CA ASN A 174 7.84 13.91 5.23
C ASN A 174 7.78 15.17 4.35
N MET A 175 6.67 15.41 3.66
CA MET A 175 6.54 16.62 2.85
C MET A 175 6.57 17.88 3.73
N HIS A 176 7.36 18.88 3.36
CA HIS A 176 7.45 20.15 4.07
C HIS A 176 6.10 20.90 4.05
N SER A 177 5.68 21.45 5.18
CA SER A 177 4.47 22.26 5.32
C SER A 177 4.67 23.73 4.94
N GLY A 178 5.93 24.19 4.87
CA GLY A 178 6.31 25.51 4.34
C GLY A 178 7.58 25.42 3.49
N PHE A 179 7.66 26.23 2.44
CA PHE A 179 8.84 26.28 1.57
C PHE A 179 8.89 27.61 0.78
N GLY A 180 10.07 27.96 0.28
CA GLY A 180 10.25 29.14 -0.55
C GLY A 180 11.71 29.35 -0.95
N ALA A 181 12.04 30.55 -1.42
CA ALA A 181 13.41 30.92 -1.75
C ALA A 181 13.70 32.38 -1.37
N PHE A 182 14.94 32.65 -0.99
CA PHE A 182 15.44 33.97 -0.58
C PHE A 182 16.82 34.23 -1.17
N ALA A 183 17.22 35.50 -1.21
CA ALA A 183 18.51 35.93 -1.74
C ALA A 183 19.47 36.36 -0.62
N ILE A 184 20.74 35.94 -0.74
CA ILE A 184 21.85 36.45 0.05
C ILE A 184 22.84 37.12 -0.88
N ILE A 185 23.21 38.35 -0.55
CA ILE A 185 24.27 39.10 -1.24
C ILE A 185 25.55 38.91 -0.43
N PHE A 186 26.50 38.15 -0.97
CA PHE A 186 27.70 37.74 -0.25
C PHE A 186 28.64 38.89 0.12
N ALA A 187 28.57 40.01 -0.60
CA ALA A 187 29.26 41.24 -0.22
C ALA A 187 28.84 41.77 1.16
N ASN A 188 27.66 41.37 1.67
CA ASN A 188 27.13 41.79 2.97
C ASN A 188 27.26 40.70 4.05
N SER A 189 27.58 39.45 3.68
CA SER A 189 27.82 38.33 4.61
C SER A 189 29.30 38.02 4.82
N GLY A 190 30.19 38.66 4.06
CA GLY A 190 31.64 38.51 4.16
C GLY A 190 32.20 39.11 5.45
N SER A 191 32.95 38.33 6.23
CA SER A 191 33.53 38.78 7.49
C SER A 191 34.99 38.34 7.65
N ALA A 192 35.84 39.24 8.14
CA ALA A 192 37.22 38.92 8.56
C ALA A 192 37.27 37.98 9.78
N SER A 193 36.18 37.87 10.53
CA SER A 193 36.05 36.96 11.67
C SER A 193 35.62 35.55 11.26
N TYR A 194 35.34 35.30 9.97
CA TYR A 194 34.86 34.02 9.46
C TYR A 194 35.73 32.84 9.91
N ASP A 195 37.05 32.90 9.71
CA ASP A 195 37.96 31.80 10.08
C ASP A 195 37.94 31.52 11.58
N THR A 196 37.74 32.56 12.40
CA THR A 196 37.58 32.41 13.85
C THR A 196 36.29 31.68 14.17
N TRP A 197 35.17 32.07 13.55
CA TRP A 197 33.87 31.42 13.76
C TRP A 197 33.86 29.97 13.26
N ALA A 198 34.43 29.72 12.08
CA ALA A 198 34.51 28.38 11.50
C ALA A 198 35.37 27.43 12.35
N SER A 199 36.40 27.96 13.04
CA SER A 199 37.23 27.18 13.96
C SER A 199 36.50 26.66 15.20
N TRP A 200 35.28 27.14 15.48
CA TRP A 200 34.45 26.67 16.59
C TRP A 200 33.69 25.37 16.28
N ALA A 201 33.81 24.84 15.07
CA ALA A 201 33.25 23.55 14.70
C ALA A 201 34.20 22.41 15.14
N GLU A 202 33.68 21.42 15.86
CA GLU A 202 34.46 20.26 16.35
C GLU A 202 34.36 19.08 15.37
N ALA A 203 35.48 18.48 14.96
CA ALA A 203 35.50 17.36 14.03
C ALA A 203 35.08 16.03 14.69
N ILE A 204 33.94 15.44 14.26
CA ILE A 204 33.51 14.10 14.67
C ILE A 204 34.04 13.05 13.66
N VAL A 205 34.66 11.95 14.15
CA VAL A 205 35.22 10.85 13.33
C VAL A 205 34.20 9.69 13.19
N PRO A 206 34.03 9.07 12.00
CA PRO A 206 33.06 8.00 11.75
C PRO A 206 33.59 6.59 12.14
N ALA A 207 32.72 5.70 12.64
CA ALA A 207 33.11 4.32 12.98
C ALA A 207 33.06 3.38 11.75
N ALA A 208 34.24 2.88 11.36
CA ALA A 208 34.45 1.94 10.26
C ALA A 208 34.64 0.48 10.73
N VAL A 209 34.35 -0.45 9.80
CA VAL A 209 34.56 -1.90 9.81
C VAL A 209 36.04 -2.30 9.97
N THR A 210 36.35 -3.38 10.69
CA THR A 210 37.54 -4.23 10.39
C THR A 210 37.40 -5.66 10.96
N PRO A 211 37.90 -6.72 10.26
CA PRO A 211 37.72 -8.13 10.61
C PRO A 211 38.84 -8.71 11.50
N SER A 212 38.54 -9.88 12.08
CA SER A 212 39.27 -10.65 13.10
C SER A 212 40.75 -10.97 12.84
N ASN A 213 41.58 -10.94 13.89
CA ASN A 213 42.36 -12.11 14.37
C ASN A 213 43.09 -11.80 15.70
N GLY A 214 43.20 -12.78 16.61
CA GLY A 214 44.28 -12.80 17.63
C GLY A 214 43.87 -12.80 19.11
N THR A 215 43.87 -14.01 19.66
CA THR A 215 43.81 -14.53 21.03
C THR A 215 44.42 -13.72 22.20
N VAL A 216 43.84 -13.97 23.39
CA VAL A 216 44.35 -13.90 24.79
C VAL A 216 44.05 -12.63 25.59
N GLY A 217 42.95 -12.71 26.35
CA GLY A 217 42.93 -12.60 27.81
C GLY A 217 43.27 -11.26 28.47
N LEU A 218 42.28 -10.63 29.08
CA LEU A 218 42.12 -10.57 30.54
C LEU A 218 40.85 -9.79 30.91
N THR A 219 40.15 -10.35 31.88
CA THR A 219 38.89 -9.93 32.48
C THR A 219 38.86 -8.48 32.97
N SER A 220 37.82 -7.74 32.61
CA SER A 220 37.11 -6.89 33.58
C SER A 220 35.64 -6.75 33.17
N THR A 221 34.77 -7.09 34.10
CA THR A 221 33.32 -7.17 33.99
C THR A 221 32.67 -5.77 33.98
N SER A 222 31.98 -5.43 32.90
CA SER A 222 30.77 -4.60 32.94
C SER A 222 29.83 -5.08 31.84
N GLY A 223 28.83 -5.88 32.22
CA GLY A 223 27.80 -6.32 31.29
C GLY A 223 26.93 -5.14 30.89
N GLN A 224 26.83 -4.89 29.59
CA GLN A 224 25.72 -4.16 28.97
C GLN A 224 25.09 -5.17 28.00
N ASN A 225 24.08 -5.87 28.51
CA ASN A 225 23.15 -6.64 27.71
C ASN A 225 22.44 -5.66 26.77
N ASN A 226 22.68 -5.76 25.47
CA ASN A 226 21.88 -5.08 24.48
C ASN A 226 20.58 -5.88 24.28
N THR A 227 19.63 -5.74 25.20
CA THR A 227 18.27 -6.23 25.01
C THR A 227 17.47 -5.14 24.30
N SER A 228 17.29 -5.30 22.99
CA SER A 228 16.15 -4.69 22.29
C SER A 228 14.89 -5.10 23.07
N THR A 229 14.22 -4.14 23.70
CA THR A 229 13.02 -4.44 24.49
C THR A 229 11.88 -4.64 23.52
N VAL A 230 11.51 -5.90 23.27
CA VAL A 230 10.29 -6.25 22.55
C VAL A 230 9.12 -5.55 23.26
N PRO A 231 8.30 -4.75 22.57
CA PRO A 231 7.14 -4.13 23.17
C PRO A 231 6.27 -5.19 23.86
N ILE A 232 5.97 -5.00 25.15
CA ILE A 232 5.15 -5.96 25.90
C ILE A 232 3.72 -5.83 25.39
N ALA A 233 3.28 -6.79 24.56
CA ALA A 233 1.92 -6.83 24.07
C ALA A 233 0.94 -7.26 25.18
N THR A 234 -0.17 -6.54 25.32
CA THR A 234 -1.22 -6.89 26.28
C THR A 234 -2.23 -7.84 25.63
N THR A 235 -2.45 -9.01 26.22
CA THR A 235 -3.45 -9.96 25.70
C THR A 235 -4.86 -9.54 26.11
N LEU A 236 -5.78 -9.46 25.14
CA LEU A 236 -7.18 -9.17 25.40
C LEU A 236 -7.94 -10.44 25.81
N ASN A 237 -8.97 -10.26 26.65
CA ASN A 237 -9.84 -11.35 27.10
C ASN A 237 -10.90 -11.74 26.05
N THR A 238 -11.18 -10.88 25.08
CA THR A 238 -12.16 -11.13 24.03
C THR A 238 -11.56 -12.00 22.93
N THR A 239 -12.30 -13.01 22.50
CA THR A 239 -11.89 -13.98 21.47
C THR A 239 -12.91 -14.07 20.34
N TYR A 240 -12.47 -14.49 19.16
CA TYR A 240 -13.30 -14.55 17.95
C TYR A 240 -13.15 -15.89 17.22
N ASP A 241 -14.19 -16.34 16.53
CA ASP A 241 -14.11 -17.51 15.65
C ASP A 241 -13.25 -17.21 14.43
N TYR A 242 -13.33 -15.98 13.92
CA TYR A 242 -12.52 -15.50 12.82
C TYR A 242 -11.92 -14.13 13.12
N ILE A 243 -10.62 -14.00 12.90
CA ILE A 243 -9.94 -12.70 12.86
C ILE A 243 -9.46 -12.47 11.42
N ILE A 244 -9.91 -11.39 10.81
CA ILE A 244 -9.52 -10.98 9.45
C ILE A 244 -8.57 -9.78 9.56
N ALA A 245 -7.35 -9.94 9.07
CA ALA A 245 -6.30 -8.94 9.10
C ALA A 245 -6.25 -8.14 7.79
N GLY A 246 -6.89 -6.98 7.76
CA GLY A 246 -6.94 -6.07 6.61
C GLY A 246 -8.37 -5.91 6.08
N ALA A 247 -8.86 -4.66 6.01
CA ALA A 247 -10.19 -4.33 5.49
C ALA A 247 -10.13 -3.78 4.05
N GLY A 248 -9.27 -4.38 3.22
CA GLY A 248 -9.35 -4.25 1.77
C GLY A 248 -10.60 -4.93 1.18
N PRO A 249 -10.76 -4.94 -0.16
CA PRO A 249 -11.96 -5.50 -0.80
C PRO A 249 -12.18 -6.98 -0.44
N ALA A 250 -11.12 -7.80 -0.44
CA ALA A 250 -11.21 -9.22 -0.11
C ALA A 250 -11.56 -9.45 1.37
N GLY A 251 -10.89 -8.75 2.29
CA GLY A 251 -11.11 -8.89 3.73
C GLY A 251 -12.53 -8.52 4.15
N ILE A 252 -13.10 -7.44 3.59
CA ILE A 252 -14.49 -7.05 3.87
C ILE A 252 -15.47 -8.13 3.38
N ILE A 253 -15.28 -8.66 2.17
CA ILE A 253 -16.14 -9.72 1.61
C ILE A 253 -16.10 -10.96 2.50
N VAL A 254 -14.90 -11.44 2.84
CA VAL A 254 -14.71 -12.63 3.66
C VAL A 254 -15.33 -12.44 5.04
N ALA A 255 -15.09 -11.29 5.68
CA ALA A 255 -15.63 -11.01 7.00
C ALA A 255 -17.16 -10.98 7.02
N GLU A 256 -17.79 -10.39 6.00
CA GLU A 256 -19.25 -10.37 5.86
C GLU A 256 -19.83 -11.78 5.68
N ARG A 257 -19.27 -12.57 4.76
CA ARG A 257 -19.73 -13.94 4.50
C ARG A 257 -19.58 -14.86 5.71
N LEU A 258 -18.50 -14.70 6.48
CA LEU A 258 -18.31 -15.46 7.72
C LEU A 258 -19.28 -15.00 8.80
N ALA A 259 -19.54 -13.69 8.92
CA ALA A 259 -20.51 -13.17 9.88
C ALA A 259 -21.96 -13.60 9.54
N GLU A 260 -22.30 -13.76 8.25
CA GLU A 260 -23.59 -14.33 7.81
C GLU A 260 -23.83 -15.76 8.34
N SER A 261 -22.77 -16.53 8.62
CA SER A 261 -22.88 -17.88 9.19
C SER A 261 -23.22 -17.91 10.69
N GLY A 262 -23.17 -16.76 11.37
CA GLY A 262 -23.36 -16.63 12.82
C GLY A 262 -22.10 -16.74 13.66
N ALA A 263 -20.92 -16.90 13.04
CA ALA A 263 -19.63 -16.93 13.72
C ALA A 263 -19.25 -15.54 14.29
N GLU A 264 -18.53 -15.49 15.41
CA GLU A 264 -17.98 -14.24 15.95
C GLU A 264 -16.77 -13.79 15.10
N VAL A 265 -16.88 -12.63 14.46
CA VAL A 265 -15.93 -12.14 13.46
C VAL A 265 -15.36 -10.79 13.89
N LEU A 266 -14.03 -10.67 13.90
CA LEU A 266 -13.30 -9.41 14.02
C LEU A 266 -12.62 -9.06 12.70
N LEU A 267 -12.90 -7.88 12.17
CA LEU A 267 -12.18 -7.27 11.04
C LEU A 267 -11.23 -6.18 11.55
N LEU A 268 -9.94 -6.32 11.26
CA LEU A 268 -8.90 -5.36 11.64
C LEU A 268 -8.48 -4.54 10.42
N GLU A 269 -8.31 -3.24 10.61
CA GLU A 269 -7.80 -2.32 9.60
C GLU A 269 -6.78 -1.38 10.21
N ARG A 270 -5.68 -1.15 9.50
CA ARG A 270 -4.59 -0.30 9.99
C ARG A 270 -4.88 1.19 9.82
N GLY A 271 -5.65 1.56 8.81
CA GLY A 271 -6.02 2.95 8.57
C GLY A 271 -7.39 3.34 9.13
N ASP A 272 -7.77 4.58 8.83
CA ASP A 272 -9.03 5.17 9.27
C ASP A 272 -10.18 4.92 8.27
N ALA A 273 -11.38 5.37 8.60
CA ALA A 273 -12.54 5.31 7.73
C ALA A 273 -12.35 6.15 6.45
N SER A 274 -12.86 5.64 5.32
CA SER A 274 -12.70 6.26 4.00
C SER A 274 -13.94 7.08 3.60
N THR A 275 -15.00 6.40 3.16
CA THR A 275 -16.26 7.01 2.72
C THR A 275 -17.01 7.65 3.89
N HIS A 276 -17.83 8.66 3.60
CA HIS A 276 -18.61 9.34 4.63
C HIS A 276 -19.52 8.36 5.39
N ALA A 277 -20.18 7.45 4.66
CA ALA A 277 -21.05 6.40 5.22
C ALA A 277 -20.31 5.41 6.12
N SER A 278 -19.02 5.19 5.89
CA SER A 278 -18.19 4.30 6.72
C SER A 278 -17.66 4.96 7.99
N GLY A 279 -17.76 6.29 8.10
CA GLY A 279 -17.25 7.09 9.23
C GLY A 279 -16.24 8.17 8.83
N GLY A 280 -15.83 8.24 7.56
CA GLY A 280 -14.86 9.23 7.08
C GLY A 280 -15.38 10.66 7.21
N ARG A 281 -14.50 11.60 7.61
CA ARG A 281 -14.87 13.00 7.86
C ARG A 281 -14.01 14.03 7.12
N ALA A 282 -13.09 13.58 6.27
CA ALA A 282 -12.44 14.43 5.27
C ALA A 282 -13.41 14.70 4.10
N VAL A 283 -14.44 15.48 4.38
CA VAL A 283 -15.53 15.77 3.44
C VAL A 283 -15.10 16.79 2.37
N GLU A 284 -15.77 16.75 1.23
CA GLU A 284 -15.56 17.73 0.17
C GLU A 284 -16.02 19.12 0.61
N SER A 285 -15.23 20.15 0.31
CA SER A 285 -15.54 21.55 0.72
C SER A 285 -16.88 22.08 0.18
N TRP A 286 -17.39 21.47 -0.89
CA TRP A 286 -18.66 21.79 -1.53
C TRP A 286 -19.80 20.83 -1.15
N ASN A 287 -19.53 19.75 -0.40
CA ASN A 287 -20.54 18.78 0.03
C ASN A 287 -20.13 18.00 1.29
N GLU A 288 -20.81 18.27 2.40
CA GLU A 288 -20.55 17.65 3.72
C GLU A 288 -21.01 16.18 3.83
N THR A 289 -21.67 15.62 2.82
CA THR A 289 -22.24 14.26 2.86
C THR A 289 -21.38 13.21 2.14
N VAL A 290 -20.29 13.64 1.51
CA VAL A 290 -19.36 12.80 0.74
C VAL A 290 -17.93 13.16 1.08
N THR A 291 -17.04 12.18 1.08
CA THR A 291 -15.59 12.40 1.07
C THR A 291 -15.05 12.33 -0.36
N GLN A 292 -13.79 12.67 -0.53
CA GLN A 292 -13.08 12.49 -1.81
C GLN A 292 -13.14 11.05 -2.35
N TYR A 293 -13.27 10.05 -1.48
CA TYR A 293 -13.32 8.64 -1.90
C TYR A 293 -14.69 8.26 -2.44
N ASP A 294 -15.76 8.95 -2.01
CA ASP A 294 -17.13 8.73 -2.48
C ASP A 294 -17.33 9.24 -3.92
N VAL A 295 -16.73 10.38 -4.26
CA VAL A 295 -16.95 11.10 -5.54
C VAL A 295 -16.16 10.45 -6.68
N PRO A 296 -16.80 9.84 -7.69
CA PRO A 296 -16.08 9.12 -8.75
C PRO A 296 -15.06 9.97 -9.53
N ALA A 297 -15.38 11.23 -9.80
CA ALA A 297 -14.47 12.14 -10.50
C ALA A 297 -13.15 12.39 -9.74
N MET A 298 -13.17 12.36 -8.41
CA MET A 298 -11.98 12.57 -7.59
C MET A 298 -10.99 11.41 -7.65
N ALA A 299 -11.40 10.24 -8.13
CA ALA A 299 -10.57 9.04 -8.23
C ALA A 299 -9.24 9.24 -9.01
N TYR A 300 -9.19 10.21 -9.92
CA TYR A 300 -7.99 10.54 -10.69
C TYR A 300 -7.18 11.69 -10.06
N TYR A 301 -7.75 12.39 -9.07
CA TYR A 301 -7.23 13.63 -8.49
C TYR A 301 -7.05 13.57 -6.97
N LEU A 302 -7.02 12.37 -6.37
CA LEU A 302 -6.82 12.21 -4.93
C LEU A 302 -5.52 12.86 -4.42
N SER A 303 -4.47 12.89 -5.25
CA SER A 303 -3.22 13.60 -4.92
C SER A 303 -3.38 15.12 -4.76
N THR A 304 -4.53 15.68 -5.15
CA THR A 304 -4.86 17.11 -4.97
C THR A 304 -5.65 17.37 -3.70
N ALA A 305 -6.13 16.33 -3.02
CA ALA A 305 -6.84 16.45 -1.77
C ALA A 305 -5.87 16.61 -0.59
N GLY A 306 -6.35 17.27 0.46
CA GLY A 306 -5.55 17.59 1.64
C GLY A 306 -5.32 16.44 2.63
N VAL A 307 -5.71 15.20 2.30
CA VAL A 307 -5.56 14.03 3.19
C VAL A 307 -4.24 13.32 2.87
N THR A 308 -3.38 13.12 3.87
CA THR A 308 -1.99 12.65 3.67
C THR A 308 -1.73 11.23 4.15
N ASN A 309 -2.66 10.59 4.88
CA ASN A 309 -2.47 9.30 5.54
C ASN A 309 -3.16 8.10 4.85
N GLU A 310 -3.59 8.25 3.60
CA GLU A 310 -4.32 7.23 2.83
C GLU A 310 -3.43 6.15 2.20
N TYR A 311 -2.12 6.39 2.12
CA TYR A 311 -1.14 5.47 1.54
C TYR A 311 -0.32 4.77 2.61
N CYS A 312 0.02 3.51 2.35
CA CYS A 312 0.97 2.77 3.16
C CYS A 312 2.39 3.34 2.98
N THR A 313 3.13 3.44 4.07
CA THR A 313 4.50 4.03 4.11
C THR A 313 5.61 2.98 4.30
N ASP A 314 5.21 1.72 4.36
CA ASP A 314 6.02 0.55 4.71
C ASP A 314 5.89 -0.59 3.68
N THR A 315 5.35 -0.28 2.50
CA THR A 315 5.23 -1.19 1.37
C THR A 315 6.28 -0.89 0.29
N ALA A 316 6.65 -1.88 -0.51
CA ALA A 316 7.66 -1.74 -1.56
C ALA A 316 7.23 -0.76 -2.68
N ASP A 317 5.94 -0.49 -2.75
CA ASP A 317 5.31 0.42 -3.70
C ASP A 317 3.97 0.93 -3.12
N GLN A 318 3.24 1.72 -3.90
CA GLN A 318 1.99 2.34 -3.50
C GLN A 318 0.90 1.30 -3.16
N ALA A 319 0.35 1.40 -1.95
CA ALA A 319 -0.82 0.66 -1.48
C ALA A 319 -1.69 1.57 -0.60
N GLY A 320 -3.00 1.29 -0.54
CA GLY A 320 -3.94 2.06 0.28
C GLY A 320 -4.03 1.52 1.71
N CYS A 321 -3.88 2.39 2.70
CA CYS A 321 -3.89 2.09 4.13
C CYS A 321 -5.05 2.83 4.82
N LEU A 322 -6.27 2.44 4.47
CA LEU A 322 -7.55 2.98 4.96
C LEU A 322 -8.63 1.92 4.77
N LEU A 323 -9.79 2.10 5.40
CA LEU A 323 -10.92 1.18 5.23
C LEU A 323 -11.33 1.07 3.74
N GLY A 324 -11.24 -0.14 3.18
CA GLY A 324 -11.40 -0.41 1.74
C GLY A 324 -10.08 -0.57 0.97
N GLY A 325 -8.95 -0.24 1.60
CA GLY A 325 -7.60 -0.34 1.05
C GLY A 325 -7.45 0.35 -0.29
N SER A 326 -6.65 -0.25 -1.19
CA SER A 326 -6.40 0.29 -2.52
C SER A 326 -7.66 0.48 -3.39
N SER A 327 -8.81 -0.12 -3.04
CA SER A 327 -10.06 0.11 -3.79
C SER A 327 -10.63 1.53 -3.61
N MET A 328 -10.22 2.25 -2.56
CA MET A 328 -10.64 3.64 -2.32
C MET A 328 -9.75 4.66 -3.02
N ILE A 329 -8.48 4.31 -3.24
CA ILE A 329 -7.49 5.19 -3.89
C ILE A 329 -7.26 4.88 -5.37
N ASN A 330 -7.92 3.86 -5.92
CA ASN A 330 -7.79 3.50 -7.33
C ASN A 330 -8.65 4.38 -8.26
N ALA A 331 -8.37 4.27 -9.56
CA ALA A 331 -9.10 4.96 -10.62
C ALA A 331 -10.38 4.23 -11.11
N LEU A 332 -11.05 3.48 -10.22
CA LEU A 332 -12.36 2.84 -10.39
C LEU A 332 -12.50 1.72 -11.43
N MET A 333 -11.49 1.43 -12.26
CA MET A 333 -11.61 0.46 -13.35
C MET A 333 -12.11 -0.92 -12.89
N PHE A 334 -13.28 -1.33 -13.40
CA PHE A 334 -13.98 -2.54 -13.00
C PHE A 334 -14.12 -3.51 -14.17
N VAL A 335 -12.97 -4.03 -14.60
CA VAL A 335 -12.91 -4.99 -15.70
C VAL A 335 -13.26 -6.36 -15.14
N ARG A 336 -14.47 -6.85 -15.43
CA ARG A 336 -14.86 -8.22 -15.10
C ARG A 336 -13.90 -9.20 -15.78
N PRO A 337 -13.35 -10.21 -15.06
CA PRO A 337 -12.44 -11.17 -15.64
C PRO A 337 -13.16 -11.95 -16.75
N GLN A 338 -12.42 -12.30 -17.80
CA GLN A 338 -12.88 -13.32 -18.72
C GLN A 338 -12.72 -14.70 -18.06
N GLU A 339 -13.48 -15.69 -18.53
CA GLU A 339 -13.41 -17.06 -17.99
C GLU A 339 -11.98 -17.60 -18.02
N ARG A 340 -11.26 -17.29 -19.11
CA ARG A 340 -9.85 -17.65 -19.30
C ARG A 340 -8.92 -17.18 -18.18
N ASP A 341 -9.21 -16.04 -17.53
CA ASP A 341 -8.37 -15.54 -16.43
C ASP A 341 -8.35 -16.50 -15.24
N PHE A 342 -9.41 -17.31 -15.06
CA PHE A 342 -9.45 -18.43 -14.12
C PHE A 342 -9.06 -19.75 -14.80
N ASP A 343 -9.44 -19.97 -16.05
CA ASP A 343 -9.25 -21.27 -16.68
C ASP A 343 -7.80 -21.60 -17.07
N ASP A 344 -6.95 -20.59 -17.29
CA ASP A 344 -5.55 -20.81 -17.68
C ASP A 344 -4.69 -21.28 -16.48
N LYS A 345 -4.28 -20.35 -15.60
CA LYS A 345 -3.26 -20.63 -14.58
C LYS A 345 -3.78 -20.92 -13.18
N TRP A 346 -5.09 -20.82 -12.93
CA TRP A 346 -5.63 -21.23 -11.62
C TRP A 346 -5.73 -22.75 -11.53
N PRO A 347 -5.56 -23.34 -10.34
CA PRO A 347 -5.69 -24.78 -10.15
C PRO A 347 -7.13 -25.27 -10.31
N THR A 348 -7.30 -26.59 -10.44
CA THR A 348 -8.63 -27.24 -10.40
C THR A 348 -9.35 -26.90 -9.10
N GLY A 349 -10.67 -26.65 -9.15
CA GLY A 349 -11.43 -26.16 -8.00
C GLY A 349 -11.44 -24.64 -7.84
N TRP A 350 -10.78 -23.93 -8.79
CA TRP A 350 -10.78 -22.47 -8.96
C TRP A 350 -10.93 -22.06 -10.43
N LYS A 351 -11.24 -22.99 -11.33
CA LYS A 351 -11.56 -22.67 -12.73
C LYS A 351 -12.83 -21.83 -12.78
N TRP A 352 -13.14 -21.19 -13.91
CA TRP A 352 -14.32 -20.34 -14.01
C TRP A 352 -15.60 -21.09 -13.60
N SER A 353 -15.72 -22.35 -14.01
CA SER A 353 -16.85 -23.22 -13.62
C SER A 353 -17.01 -23.36 -12.10
N ASP A 354 -15.92 -23.28 -11.33
CA ASP A 354 -15.91 -23.43 -9.87
C ASP A 354 -16.26 -22.12 -9.16
N VAL A 355 -15.94 -20.96 -9.76
CA VAL A 355 -16.11 -19.63 -9.15
C VAL A 355 -17.28 -18.82 -9.72
N SER A 356 -17.87 -19.24 -10.84
CA SER A 356 -18.95 -18.52 -11.55
C SER A 356 -20.13 -18.17 -10.65
N ALA A 357 -20.62 -19.10 -9.82
CA ALA A 357 -21.71 -18.82 -8.88
C ALA A 357 -21.33 -17.77 -7.80
N SER A 358 -20.06 -17.75 -7.39
CA SER A 358 -19.54 -16.71 -6.49
C SER A 358 -19.43 -15.36 -7.22
N ALA A 359 -19.05 -15.37 -8.50
CA ALA A 359 -19.04 -14.18 -9.35
C ALA A 359 -20.45 -13.60 -9.55
N GLU A 360 -21.46 -14.44 -9.82
CA GLU A 360 -22.86 -14.02 -9.93
C GLU A 360 -23.36 -13.36 -8.65
N SER A 361 -23.15 -14.02 -7.50
CA SER A 361 -23.49 -13.46 -6.18
C SER A 361 -22.77 -12.13 -5.90
N PHE A 362 -21.52 -12.00 -6.33
CA PHE A 362 -20.77 -10.75 -6.21
C PHE A 362 -21.39 -9.64 -7.07
N TYR A 363 -21.64 -9.91 -8.35
CA TYR A 363 -22.13 -8.90 -9.30
C TYR A 363 -23.57 -8.49 -9.04
N GLU A 364 -24.37 -9.31 -8.35
CA GLU A 364 -25.68 -8.89 -7.85
C GLU A 364 -25.56 -7.74 -6.85
N ARG A 365 -24.55 -7.78 -5.96
CA ARG A 365 -24.29 -6.75 -4.95
C ARG A 365 -23.45 -5.59 -5.48
N ASN A 366 -22.59 -5.84 -6.45
CA ASN A 366 -21.62 -4.88 -6.97
C ASN A 366 -21.46 -5.02 -8.51
N PRO A 367 -22.44 -4.55 -9.30
CA PRO A 367 -22.51 -4.83 -10.73
C PRO A 367 -21.45 -4.08 -11.57
N GLY A 368 -21.04 -2.89 -11.13
CA GLY A 368 -20.30 -1.95 -11.97
C GLY A 368 -21.14 -1.42 -13.14
N THR A 369 -20.60 -0.45 -13.89
CA THR A 369 -21.35 0.22 -14.96
C THR A 369 -20.44 0.88 -16.00
N ILE A 370 -20.95 1.04 -17.22
CA ILE A 370 -20.37 1.89 -18.28
C ILE A 370 -21.20 3.17 -18.52
N SER A 371 -22.22 3.41 -17.71
CA SER A 371 -23.14 4.56 -17.75
C SER A 371 -23.60 4.85 -16.32
N PRO A 372 -22.78 5.57 -15.53
CA PRO A 372 -23.04 5.75 -14.09
C PRO A 372 -24.06 6.85 -13.77
N SER A 373 -24.34 7.74 -14.74
CA SER A 373 -25.30 8.84 -14.58
C SER A 373 -26.74 8.32 -14.63
N LYS A 374 -27.59 8.72 -13.68
CA LYS A 374 -28.99 8.23 -13.61
C LYS A 374 -29.85 8.66 -14.80
N ASP A 375 -29.50 9.75 -15.45
CA ASP A 375 -30.13 10.23 -16.70
C ASP A 375 -29.76 9.40 -17.95
N GLY A 376 -28.89 8.39 -17.81
CA GLY A 376 -28.41 7.53 -18.89
C GLY A 376 -27.44 8.22 -19.85
N GLN A 377 -27.06 9.47 -19.59
CA GLN A 377 -26.12 10.23 -20.39
C GLN A 377 -24.68 9.93 -19.98
N ARG A 378 -23.77 10.23 -20.90
CA ARG A 378 -22.33 10.25 -20.64
C ARG A 378 -21.82 11.65 -20.90
N TYR A 379 -20.97 12.12 -20.00
CA TYR A 379 -20.43 13.48 -20.05
C TYR A 379 -18.98 13.46 -20.55
N ASP A 380 -18.52 14.55 -21.14
CA ASP A 380 -17.15 14.72 -21.67
C ASP A 380 -16.76 13.66 -22.74
N GLN A 381 -17.60 13.48 -23.76
CA GLN A 381 -17.48 12.39 -24.74
C GLN A 381 -16.51 12.65 -25.91
N GLY A 382 -15.99 13.87 -26.07
CA GLY A 382 -15.18 14.21 -27.26
C GLY A 382 -13.98 13.27 -27.48
N ALA A 383 -13.31 12.87 -26.41
CA ALA A 383 -12.20 11.92 -26.49
C ALA A 383 -12.67 10.52 -26.92
N TYR A 384 -13.82 10.07 -26.43
CA TYR A 384 -14.42 8.81 -26.83
C TYR A 384 -14.78 8.82 -28.32
N ASP A 385 -15.36 9.91 -28.83
CA ASP A 385 -15.77 10.01 -30.24
C ASP A 385 -14.56 9.92 -31.20
N VAL A 386 -13.47 10.60 -30.86
CA VAL A 386 -12.20 10.53 -31.62
C VAL A 386 -11.61 9.12 -31.58
N LEU A 387 -11.56 8.50 -30.39
CA LEU A 387 -10.93 7.20 -30.18
C LEU A 387 -11.75 6.03 -30.73
N SER A 388 -13.08 6.05 -30.57
CA SER A 388 -13.97 5.04 -31.14
C SER A 388 -13.88 5.03 -32.66
N THR A 389 -13.79 6.20 -33.29
CA THR A 389 -13.53 6.33 -34.73
C THR A 389 -12.14 5.79 -35.10
N PHE A 390 -11.09 6.15 -34.34
CA PHE A 390 -9.72 5.66 -34.53
C PHE A 390 -9.66 4.13 -34.54
N PHE A 391 -10.28 3.47 -33.56
CA PHE A 391 -10.29 2.02 -33.45
C PHE A 391 -11.16 1.37 -34.54
N THR A 392 -12.35 1.92 -34.79
CA THR A 392 -13.27 1.39 -35.83
C THR A 392 -12.65 1.45 -37.23
N SER A 393 -11.97 2.55 -37.58
CA SER A 393 -11.29 2.67 -38.88
C SER A 393 -10.13 1.68 -39.07
N ASN A 394 -9.64 1.09 -37.99
CA ASN A 394 -8.61 0.07 -37.97
C ASN A 394 -9.18 -1.35 -37.73
N GLY A 395 -10.50 -1.53 -37.89
CA GLY A 395 -11.15 -2.84 -37.87
C GLY A 395 -11.55 -3.36 -36.48
N TRP A 396 -11.46 -2.53 -35.44
CA TRP A 396 -11.86 -2.91 -34.09
C TRP A 396 -13.37 -2.76 -33.89
N SER A 397 -13.94 -3.52 -32.96
CA SER A 397 -15.37 -3.49 -32.66
C SER A 397 -15.68 -2.90 -31.29
N SER A 398 -16.81 -2.20 -31.16
CA SER A 398 -17.31 -1.77 -29.85
C SER A 398 -18.02 -2.91 -29.13
N VAL A 399 -17.83 -3.02 -27.82
CA VAL A 399 -18.50 -4.00 -26.94
C VAL A 399 -18.98 -3.32 -25.67
N ASN A 400 -19.94 -3.95 -24.98
CA ASN A 400 -20.21 -3.62 -23.58
C ASN A 400 -19.28 -4.43 -22.68
N ALA A 401 -18.23 -3.81 -22.14
CA ALA A 401 -17.22 -4.53 -21.34
C ALA A 401 -17.76 -5.15 -20.03
N ILE A 402 -18.94 -4.74 -19.55
CA ILE A 402 -19.60 -5.32 -18.38
C ILE A 402 -20.44 -6.56 -18.75
N GLU A 403 -21.17 -6.49 -19.87
CA GLU A 403 -22.05 -7.58 -20.33
C GLU A 403 -21.30 -8.66 -21.13
N GLU A 404 -20.18 -8.30 -21.77
CA GLU A 404 -19.41 -9.17 -22.66
C GLU A 404 -17.96 -9.35 -22.17
N PRO A 405 -17.74 -9.87 -20.94
CA PRO A 405 -16.40 -9.95 -20.34
C PRO A 405 -15.43 -10.84 -21.13
N ASN A 406 -15.92 -11.84 -21.87
CA ASN A 406 -15.11 -12.73 -22.69
C ASN A 406 -14.64 -12.13 -24.02
N LYS A 407 -15.13 -10.95 -24.42
CA LYS A 407 -14.64 -10.25 -25.62
C LYS A 407 -13.47 -9.34 -25.25
N LYS A 408 -12.25 -9.77 -25.63
CA LYS A 408 -10.98 -9.08 -25.28
C LYS A 408 -9.97 -8.99 -26.42
N THR A 409 -10.36 -9.32 -27.66
CA THR A 409 -9.48 -9.26 -28.83
C THR A 409 -9.95 -8.22 -29.83
N ASP A 410 -9.16 -7.17 -30.05
CA ASP A 410 -9.44 -6.05 -30.97
C ASP A 410 -10.81 -5.39 -30.74
N VAL A 411 -11.10 -5.11 -29.47
CA VAL A 411 -12.35 -4.47 -29.03
C VAL A 411 -12.11 -3.23 -28.18
N PHE A 412 -13.08 -2.30 -28.19
CA PHE A 412 -13.10 -1.15 -27.30
C PHE A 412 -14.48 -0.95 -26.65
N SER A 413 -14.51 -0.25 -25.52
CA SER A 413 -15.71 0.03 -24.76
C SER A 413 -15.63 1.41 -24.13
N HIS A 414 -16.80 1.96 -23.77
CA HIS A 414 -16.81 2.95 -22.70
C HIS A 414 -16.18 2.34 -21.43
N PRO A 415 -15.54 3.15 -20.57
CA PRO A 415 -14.82 2.61 -19.41
C PRO A 415 -15.77 1.88 -18.45
N PRO A 416 -15.48 0.62 -18.09
CA PRO A 416 -16.21 -0.05 -17.04
C PRO A 416 -15.71 0.46 -15.68
N TRP A 417 -16.58 1.06 -14.89
CA TRP A 417 -16.26 1.61 -13.58
C TRP A 417 -16.97 0.87 -12.45
N ASN A 418 -16.32 0.85 -11.29
CA ASN A 418 -16.88 0.38 -10.03
C ASN A 418 -17.67 1.53 -9.39
N ILE A 419 -18.79 1.88 -10.02
CA ILE A 419 -19.68 2.97 -9.60
C ILE A 419 -21.09 2.41 -9.48
N GLN A 420 -21.79 2.83 -8.43
CA GLN A 420 -23.18 2.48 -8.18
C GLN A 420 -23.87 3.69 -7.54
N ASP A 421 -25.09 3.98 -7.98
CA ASP A 421 -25.90 5.09 -7.47
C ASP A 421 -25.21 6.47 -7.51
N GLY A 422 -24.30 6.66 -8.47
CA GLY A 422 -23.55 7.90 -8.68
C GLY A 422 -22.30 8.07 -7.80
N LEU A 423 -21.97 7.09 -6.97
CA LEU A 423 -20.82 7.10 -6.06
C LEU A 423 -19.86 5.94 -6.37
N ARG A 424 -18.61 6.05 -5.90
CA ARG A 424 -17.68 4.92 -5.86
C ARG A 424 -18.35 3.75 -5.14
N ALA A 425 -18.38 2.59 -5.78
CA ALA A 425 -18.92 1.37 -5.19
C ALA A 425 -17.80 0.53 -4.54
N GLY A 426 -18.07 -0.75 -4.31
CA GLY A 426 -17.15 -1.70 -3.71
C GLY A 426 -17.52 -2.10 -2.28
N PRO A 427 -16.77 -3.04 -1.69
CA PRO A 427 -17.18 -3.72 -0.46
C PRO A 427 -17.43 -2.82 0.74
N VAL A 428 -16.82 -1.63 0.80
CA VAL A 428 -17.10 -0.62 1.85
C VAL A 428 -18.57 -0.19 1.85
N LEU A 429 -19.20 -0.09 0.68
CA LEU A 429 -20.60 0.33 0.55
C LEU A 429 -21.57 -0.82 0.26
N THR A 430 -21.08 -1.97 -0.22
CA THR A 430 -21.94 -3.11 -0.62
C THR A 430 -21.94 -4.27 0.37
N TYR A 431 -20.82 -4.57 1.03
CA TYR A 431 -20.68 -5.70 1.97
C TYR A 431 -20.60 -5.24 3.43
N LEU A 432 -19.76 -4.26 3.73
CA LEU A 432 -19.53 -3.80 5.10
C LEU A 432 -20.81 -3.37 5.83
N PRO A 433 -21.80 -2.68 5.20
CA PRO A 433 -23.05 -2.37 5.89
C PRO A 433 -23.85 -3.61 6.29
N LEU A 434 -23.80 -4.67 5.48
CA LEU A 434 -24.44 -5.96 5.79
C LEU A 434 -23.75 -6.63 6.98
N ALA A 435 -22.42 -6.62 7.01
CA ALA A 435 -21.64 -7.11 8.15
C ALA A 435 -21.94 -6.32 9.43
N LYS A 436 -21.90 -4.98 9.39
CA LYS A 436 -22.19 -4.09 10.52
C LYS A 436 -23.62 -4.24 11.07
N SER A 437 -24.56 -4.77 10.29
CA SER A 437 -25.92 -5.07 10.77
C SER A 437 -25.98 -6.32 11.68
N LYS A 438 -24.93 -7.14 11.70
CA LYS A 438 -24.83 -8.36 12.50
C LYS A 438 -24.23 -8.05 13.88
N LYS A 439 -24.76 -8.69 14.93
CA LYS A 439 -24.28 -8.48 16.31
C LYS A 439 -22.95 -9.19 16.61
N ASN A 440 -22.67 -10.24 15.84
CA ASN A 440 -21.48 -11.08 15.90
C ASN A 440 -20.34 -10.56 15.01
N PHE A 441 -20.47 -9.35 14.45
CA PHE A 441 -19.43 -8.71 13.65
C PHE A 441 -18.88 -7.50 14.39
N HIS A 442 -17.55 -7.43 14.45
CA HIS A 442 -16.80 -6.36 15.09
C HIS A 442 -15.75 -5.85 14.12
N ILE A 443 -15.51 -4.54 14.15
CA ILE A 443 -14.46 -3.90 13.35
C ILE A 443 -13.62 -3.01 14.25
N GLN A 444 -12.31 -3.06 14.07
CA GLN A 444 -11.36 -2.22 14.77
C GLN A 444 -10.42 -1.59 13.73
N LEU A 445 -10.57 -0.27 13.55
CA LEU A 445 -9.72 0.56 12.69
C LEU A 445 -8.43 0.94 13.42
N ASN A 446 -7.52 1.62 12.72
CA ASN A 446 -6.32 2.20 13.33
C ASN A 446 -5.46 1.16 14.09
N SER A 447 -5.43 -0.07 13.57
CA SER A 447 -4.82 -1.25 14.20
C SER A 447 -4.02 -2.06 13.17
N THR A 448 -2.70 -1.91 13.21
CA THR A 448 -1.79 -2.59 12.28
C THR A 448 -1.52 -4.00 12.77
N VAL A 449 -1.93 -5.03 12.01
CA VAL A 449 -1.55 -6.41 12.31
C VAL A 449 -0.07 -6.60 12.00
N VAL A 450 0.72 -6.92 13.04
CA VAL A 450 2.18 -7.07 12.95
C VAL A 450 2.55 -8.51 12.57
N ARG A 451 1.89 -9.50 13.19
CA ARG A 451 2.08 -10.93 12.95
C ARG A 451 0.89 -11.78 13.40
N ALA A 452 0.83 -13.01 12.91
CA ALA A 452 0.08 -14.09 13.54
C ALA A 452 0.89 -14.67 14.72
N VAL A 453 0.25 -14.81 15.88
CA VAL A 453 0.85 -15.44 17.07
C VAL A 453 0.55 -16.93 16.99
N ARG A 454 1.58 -17.77 17.09
CA ARG A 454 1.43 -19.22 16.90
C ARG A 454 2.24 -20.05 17.88
N GLU A 455 1.74 -21.25 18.15
CA GLU A 455 2.43 -22.35 18.81
C GLU A 455 2.56 -23.48 17.78
N SER A 456 3.78 -23.73 17.30
CA SER A 456 4.02 -24.67 16.19
C SER A 456 3.11 -24.35 14.97
N SER A 457 2.26 -25.29 14.54
CA SER A 457 1.34 -25.14 13.40
C SER A 457 0.06 -24.36 13.70
N PHE A 458 -0.29 -24.14 14.98
CA PHE A 458 -1.56 -23.54 15.36
C PHE A 458 -1.41 -22.05 15.68
N VAL A 459 -2.18 -21.20 14.99
CA VAL A 459 -2.26 -19.76 15.27
C VAL A 459 -3.24 -19.51 16.40
N THR A 460 -2.75 -19.00 17.53
CA THR A 460 -3.54 -18.70 18.73
C THR A 460 -4.19 -17.31 18.67
N GLY A 461 -3.70 -16.41 17.82
CA GLY A 461 -4.23 -15.07 17.67
C GLY A 461 -3.41 -14.20 16.71
N VAL A 462 -3.61 -12.90 16.79
CA VAL A 462 -2.81 -11.89 16.08
C VAL A 462 -2.27 -10.85 17.05
N GLU A 463 -1.07 -10.37 16.77
CA GLU A 463 -0.48 -9.21 17.46
C GLU A 463 -0.74 -7.96 16.62
N VAL A 464 -1.32 -6.94 17.24
CA VAL A 464 -1.68 -5.66 16.62
C VAL A 464 -0.95 -4.51 17.29
N GLU A 465 -0.57 -3.51 16.51
CA GLU A 465 -0.02 -2.23 16.96
C GLU A 465 -1.03 -1.11 16.71
N LEU A 466 -1.33 -0.33 17.74
CA LEU A 466 -2.28 0.79 17.70
C LEU A 466 -1.56 2.09 17.32
N LEU A 467 -2.31 3.16 17.04
CA LEU A 467 -1.74 4.47 16.67
C LEU A 467 -0.80 5.07 17.72
N ASP A 468 -0.99 4.75 18.99
CA ASP A 468 -0.12 5.19 20.09
C ASP A 468 1.15 4.35 20.24
N GLY A 469 1.38 3.40 19.32
CA GLY A 469 2.50 2.45 19.34
C GLY A 469 2.32 1.30 20.33
N SER A 470 1.23 1.26 21.10
CA SER A 470 0.97 0.14 22.01
C SER A 470 0.60 -1.13 21.26
N ARG A 471 0.95 -2.29 21.84
CA ARG A 471 0.68 -3.60 21.24
C ARG A 471 -0.33 -4.42 22.03
N GLN A 472 -1.17 -5.15 21.29
CA GLN A 472 -2.18 -6.04 21.85
C GLN A 472 -2.17 -7.40 21.14
N ILE A 473 -2.45 -8.47 21.88
CA ILE A 473 -2.70 -9.80 21.31
C ILE A 473 -4.20 -10.07 21.39
N ILE A 474 -4.81 -10.39 20.24
CA ILE A 474 -6.21 -10.77 20.13
C ILE A 474 -6.28 -12.24 19.74
N ASN A 475 -6.86 -13.06 20.62
CA ASN A 475 -6.88 -14.50 20.47
C ASN A 475 -8.08 -15.00 19.66
N VAL A 476 -7.89 -16.12 18.97
CA VAL A 476 -9.01 -16.86 18.37
C VAL A 476 -9.68 -17.78 19.41
N ASN A 477 -10.94 -18.14 19.17
CA ASN A 477 -11.64 -19.20 19.89
C ASN A 477 -10.98 -20.57 19.65
N THR A 478 -11.36 -21.57 20.45
CA THR A 478 -10.97 -22.95 20.16
C THR A 478 -11.51 -23.38 18.79
N GLY A 479 -10.62 -23.77 17.88
CA GLY A 479 -10.97 -24.08 16.48
C GLY A 479 -11.18 -22.84 15.60
N GLY A 480 -10.91 -21.64 16.12
CA GLY A 480 -10.98 -20.39 15.38
C GLY A 480 -9.85 -20.25 14.36
N LYS A 481 -9.99 -19.30 13.45
CA LYS A 481 -9.15 -19.15 12.25
C LYS A 481 -8.71 -17.70 12.08
N VAL A 482 -7.53 -17.52 11.49
CA VAL A 482 -7.01 -16.20 11.09
C VAL A 482 -6.95 -16.13 9.57
N VAL A 483 -7.49 -15.06 8.99
CA VAL A 483 -7.41 -14.78 7.55
C VAL A 483 -6.58 -13.53 7.35
N LEU A 484 -5.45 -13.66 6.66
CA LEU A 484 -4.64 -12.52 6.22
C LEU A 484 -5.20 -11.97 4.92
N ALA A 485 -5.55 -10.68 4.94
CA ALA A 485 -6.09 -9.93 3.81
C ALA A 485 -5.38 -8.56 3.67
N GLY A 486 -4.08 -8.52 4.00
CA GLY A 486 -3.25 -7.31 4.00
C GLY A 486 -2.82 -6.84 2.61
N GLY A 487 -3.07 -7.63 1.57
CA GLY A 487 -2.69 -7.33 0.19
C GLY A 487 -1.31 -7.84 -0.20
N ALA A 488 -1.03 -7.86 -1.50
CA ALA A 488 0.18 -8.45 -2.08
C ALA A 488 1.50 -7.86 -1.54
N LEU A 489 1.49 -6.63 -1.05
CA LEU A 489 2.68 -5.96 -0.52
C LEU A 489 2.79 -6.01 1.01
N SER A 490 1.74 -6.35 1.76
CA SER A 490 1.81 -6.38 3.24
C SER A 490 1.61 -7.76 3.84
N THR A 491 0.86 -8.65 3.19
CA THR A 491 0.70 -10.05 3.65
C THR A 491 2.04 -10.79 3.79
N PRO A 492 3.01 -10.65 2.86
CA PRO A 492 4.33 -11.26 3.02
C PRO A 492 5.04 -10.86 4.31
N ARG A 493 4.97 -9.58 4.68
CA ARG A 493 5.52 -9.10 5.95
C ARG A 493 4.87 -9.79 7.15
N ILE A 494 3.54 -9.88 7.18
CA ILE A 494 2.83 -10.50 8.31
C ILE A 494 3.26 -11.97 8.46
N LEU A 495 3.39 -12.70 7.35
CA LEU A 495 3.87 -14.09 7.34
C LEU A 495 5.32 -14.19 7.85
N ILE A 496 6.23 -13.36 7.34
CA ILE A 496 7.65 -13.40 7.74
C ILE A 496 7.82 -13.04 9.22
N ASN A 497 7.09 -12.02 9.71
CA ASN A 497 7.03 -11.66 11.13
C ASN A 497 6.42 -12.77 12.02
N SER A 498 5.75 -13.75 11.41
CA SER A 498 5.20 -14.94 12.08
C SER A 498 6.14 -16.15 12.03
N GLY A 499 7.37 -16.00 11.50
CA GLY A 499 8.29 -17.10 11.25
C GLY A 499 7.82 -18.04 10.13
N ILE A 500 7.19 -17.48 9.10
CA ILE A 500 6.71 -18.21 7.90
C ILE A 500 7.23 -17.48 6.65
N GLY A 501 8.10 -18.12 5.88
CA GLY A 501 8.75 -17.51 4.72
C GLY A 501 10.20 -17.97 4.57
N PRO A 502 10.95 -17.39 3.62
CA PRO A 502 12.35 -17.75 3.42
C PRO A 502 13.19 -17.50 4.68
N ALA A 503 14.04 -18.45 5.04
CA ALA A 503 14.80 -18.40 6.30
C ALA A 503 15.70 -17.17 6.45
N ASP A 504 16.25 -16.65 5.35
CA ASP A 504 17.03 -15.40 5.32
C ASP A 504 16.16 -14.18 5.67
N GLN A 505 14.92 -14.13 5.18
CA GLN A 505 13.97 -13.05 5.49
C GLN A 505 13.52 -13.10 6.97
N ILE A 506 13.30 -14.29 7.52
CA ILE A 506 12.99 -14.45 8.95
C ILE A 506 14.19 -14.02 9.81
N LYS A 507 15.43 -14.32 9.38
CA LYS A 507 16.66 -13.83 10.04
C LYS A 507 16.79 -12.32 10.00
N THR A 508 16.37 -11.67 8.90
CA THR A 508 16.30 -10.21 8.84
C THR A 508 15.38 -9.63 9.92
N VAL A 509 14.22 -10.25 10.16
CA VAL A 509 13.32 -9.85 11.26
C VAL A 509 13.93 -10.13 12.62
N GLN A 510 14.56 -11.30 12.80
CA GLN A 510 15.20 -11.69 14.07
C GLN A 510 16.30 -10.70 14.50
N GLY A 511 17.09 -10.21 13.55
CA GLY A 511 18.12 -9.18 13.80
C GLY A 511 17.62 -7.74 13.69
N GLY A 512 16.33 -7.54 13.39
CA GLY A 512 15.75 -6.25 13.04
C GLY A 512 15.14 -5.48 14.22
N SER A 513 14.52 -4.34 13.90
CA SER A 513 13.88 -3.44 14.86
C SER A 513 12.35 -3.58 14.91
N VAL A 514 11.77 -4.56 14.21
CA VAL A 514 10.31 -4.82 14.23
C VAL A 514 9.83 -5.21 15.64
N GLY A 515 10.74 -5.76 16.46
CA GLY A 515 10.46 -6.08 17.86
C GLY A 515 9.34 -7.12 18.00
N VAL A 516 9.44 -8.25 17.29
CA VAL A 516 8.48 -9.36 17.40
C VAL A 516 9.12 -10.57 18.07
N ASN A 517 8.34 -11.29 18.88
CA ASN A 517 8.75 -12.57 19.43
C ASN A 517 8.54 -13.67 18.38
N LEU A 518 9.56 -13.92 17.58
CA LEU A 518 9.56 -15.03 16.61
C LEU A 518 9.51 -16.39 17.33
N PRO A 519 8.85 -17.39 16.74
CA PRO A 519 9.01 -18.79 17.15
C PRO A 519 10.47 -19.22 17.06
N GLU A 520 10.83 -20.27 17.82
CA GLU A 520 12.15 -20.90 17.74
C GLU A 520 12.49 -21.30 16.28
N GLU A 521 13.76 -21.23 15.89
CA GLU A 521 14.20 -21.51 14.49
C GLU A 521 13.76 -22.92 14.02
N SER A 522 13.66 -23.89 14.94
CA SER A 522 13.16 -25.23 14.66
C SER A 522 11.66 -25.31 14.32
N GLU A 523 10.91 -24.24 14.61
CA GLU A 523 9.48 -24.12 14.30
C GLU A 523 9.21 -23.19 13.10
N TRP A 524 10.24 -22.64 12.45
CA TRP A 524 10.05 -21.84 11.24
C TRP A 524 9.48 -22.69 10.10
N ILE A 525 8.61 -22.07 9.30
CA ILE A 525 7.99 -22.73 8.15
C ILE A 525 8.58 -22.09 6.88
N ASP A 526 9.46 -22.84 6.21
CA ASP A 526 10.08 -22.39 4.96
C ASP A 526 9.08 -22.46 3.80
N LEU A 527 8.68 -21.30 3.31
CA LEU A 527 7.77 -21.11 2.20
C LEU A 527 8.28 -19.99 1.29
N PRO A 528 7.95 -20.02 -0.03
CA PRO A 528 8.40 -19.01 -0.99
C PRO A 528 7.61 -17.68 -0.88
N VAL A 529 7.37 -17.21 0.34
CA VAL A 529 6.69 -15.93 0.62
C VAL A 529 7.49 -14.79 -0.01
N GLY A 530 6.79 -13.90 -0.72
CA GLY A 530 7.38 -12.78 -1.45
C GLY A 530 7.79 -13.11 -2.89
N LYS A 531 8.02 -14.38 -3.22
CA LYS A 531 8.42 -14.82 -4.57
C LYS A 531 7.25 -14.86 -5.52
N GLY A 532 7.53 -14.68 -6.82
CA GLY A 532 6.52 -14.78 -7.88
C GLY A 532 5.62 -13.55 -7.98
N LEU A 533 6.05 -12.40 -7.43
CA LEU A 533 5.37 -11.12 -7.57
C LEU A 533 5.12 -10.84 -9.06
N LYS A 534 3.91 -10.45 -9.42
CA LYS A 534 3.57 -9.96 -10.76
C LYS A 534 2.84 -8.63 -10.67
N ASP A 535 3.05 -7.79 -11.67
CA ASP A 535 2.31 -6.55 -11.89
C ASP A 535 2.26 -6.21 -13.39
N HIS A 536 1.29 -5.39 -13.80
CA HIS A 536 1.15 -4.91 -15.16
C HIS A 536 2.16 -3.79 -15.46
N PRO A 537 3.14 -3.97 -16.37
CA PRO A 537 3.91 -2.84 -16.87
C PRO A 537 3.03 -1.96 -17.77
N ILE A 538 3.02 -0.66 -17.50
CA ILE A 538 2.22 0.32 -18.26
C ILE A 538 3.13 1.26 -19.04
N VAL A 539 2.86 1.40 -20.34
CA VAL A 539 3.51 2.40 -21.20
C VAL A 539 2.50 3.47 -21.58
N THR A 540 2.90 4.74 -21.50
CA THR A 540 2.02 5.86 -21.82
C THR A 540 2.37 6.44 -23.18
N LEU A 541 1.42 6.40 -24.11
CA LEU A 541 1.50 7.02 -25.43
C LEU A 541 0.68 8.31 -25.45
N LYS A 542 1.21 9.36 -26.09
CA LYS A 542 0.48 10.61 -26.32
C LYS A 542 0.31 10.83 -27.81
N PHE A 543 -0.89 11.24 -28.19
CA PHE A 543 -1.27 11.53 -29.57
C PHE A 543 -1.91 12.91 -29.65
N LYS A 544 -1.80 13.55 -30.80
CA LYS A 544 -2.60 14.72 -31.16
C LYS A 544 -3.81 14.29 -31.96
N THR A 545 -4.93 14.98 -31.79
CA THR A 545 -6.12 14.80 -32.61
C THR A 545 -6.01 15.64 -33.89
N LYS A 546 -6.52 15.13 -35.02
CA LYS A 546 -6.58 15.90 -36.28
C LYS A 546 -7.79 16.85 -36.31
N SER A 547 -8.86 16.51 -35.60
CA SER A 547 -10.00 17.38 -35.33
C SER A 547 -9.82 18.07 -33.98
N SER A 548 -10.44 19.25 -33.80
CA SER A 548 -10.39 19.92 -32.51
C SER A 548 -11.09 19.09 -31.43
N LEU A 549 -10.44 18.96 -30.27
CA LEU A 549 -10.93 18.30 -29.07
C LEU A 549 -10.72 19.25 -27.89
N SER A 550 -11.78 19.62 -27.19
CA SER A 550 -11.69 20.37 -25.95
C SER A 550 -11.53 19.40 -24.76
N SER A 551 -10.58 19.67 -23.88
CA SER A 551 -10.44 19.00 -22.59
C SER A 551 -10.99 19.88 -21.48
N LEU A 552 -11.56 19.27 -20.45
CA LEU A 552 -11.96 19.96 -19.23
C LEU A 552 -10.73 20.26 -18.35
N ASP A 553 -10.74 21.43 -17.71
CA ASP A 553 -9.75 21.80 -16.69
C ASP A 553 -9.89 20.91 -15.44
N THR A 554 -8.78 20.69 -14.72
CA THR A 554 -8.80 19.88 -13.48
C THR A 554 -9.77 20.44 -12.43
N THR A 555 -9.96 21.76 -12.42
CA THR A 555 -10.91 22.44 -11.53
C THR A 555 -12.36 22.07 -11.78
N ALA A 556 -12.73 21.59 -12.97
CA ALA A 556 -14.08 21.08 -13.23
C ALA A 556 -14.43 19.85 -12.37
N PHE A 557 -13.41 19.16 -11.84
CA PHE A 557 -13.54 17.99 -10.98
C PHE A 557 -13.25 18.31 -9.52
N THR A 558 -12.18 19.09 -9.24
CA THR A 558 -11.70 19.36 -7.88
C THR A 558 -12.35 20.59 -7.22
N LYS A 559 -12.89 21.51 -8.01
CA LYS A 559 -13.59 22.72 -7.57
C LYS A 559 -14.83 22.95 -8.45
N PRO A 560 -15.78 22.01 -8.44
CA PRO A 560 -16.91 22.04 -9.36
C PRO A 560 -17.76 23.31 -9.17
N ASP A 561 -18.34 23.80 -10.26
CA ASP A 561 -19.32 24.88 -10.21
C ASP A 561 -20.69 24.38 -9.69
N GLN A 562 -21.59 25.32 -9.38
CA GLN A 562 -22.91 24.98 -8.82
C GLN A 562 -23.72 24.06 -9.75
N THR A 563 -23.59 24.19 -11.06
CA THR A 563 -24.28 23.34 -12.04
C THR A 563 -23.87 21.87 -11.90
N ASN A 564 -22.57 21.61 -11.77
CA ASN A 564 -22.06 20.25 -11.57
C ASN A 564 -22.40 19.71 -10.17
N ILE A 565 -22.42 20.56 -9.14
CA ILE A 565 -22.85 20.19 -7.79
C ILE A 565 -24.34 19.78 -7.78
N ASP A 566 -25.20 20.60 -8.38
CA ASP A 566 -26.65 20.33 -8.46
C ASP A 566 -26.95 19.06 -9.28
N SER A 567 -26.16 18.81 -10.32
CA SER A 567 -26.25 17.57 -11.12
C SER A 567 -25.82 16.35 -10.32
N PHE A 568 -24.71 16.44 -9.58
CA PHE A 568 -24.22 15.37 -8.71
C PHE A 568 -25.22 15.02 -7.62
N ALA A 569 -25.87 16.01 -7.01
CA ALA A 569 -26.93 15.79 -6.01
C ALA A 569 -28.13 14.98 -6.56
N GLN A 570 -28.34 15.00 -7.87
CA GLN A 570 -29.36 14.19 -8.57
C GLN A 570 -28.84 12.82 -9.01
N GLY A 571 -27.56 12.51 -8.77
CA GLY A 571 -26.89 11.31 -9.26
C GLY A 571 -26.52 11.40 -10.75
N ASN A 572 -26.36 12.61 -11.28
CA ASN A 572 -26.09 12.88 -12.69
C ASN A 572 -24.79 13.68 -12.89
N GLY A 573 -24.40 13.86 -14.15
CA GLY A 573 -23.38 14.82 -14.53
C GLY A 573 -21.94 14.30 -14.50
N LEU A 574 -21.00 15.24 -14.58
CA LEU A 574 -19.57 14.95 -14.72
C LEU A 574 -18.98 14.23 -13.50
N LEU A 575 -19.42 14.61 -12.29
CA LEU A 575 -18.81 14.17 -11.04
C LEU A 575 -19.08 12.69 -10.70
N VAL A 576 -20.10 12.09 -11.31
CA VAL A 576 -20.46 10.67 -11.12
C VAL A 576 -19.70 9.72 -12.06
N GLN A 577 -18.69 10.22 -12.79
CA GLN A 577 -17.86 9.42 -13.72
C GLN A 577 -16.38 9.47 -13.34
N GLY A 578 -15.62 8.41 -13.66
CA GLY A 578 -14.17 8.43 -13.56
C GLY A 578 -13.49 9.28 -14.65
N GLY A 579 -12.17 9.44 -14.57
CA GLY A 579 -11.39 10.27 -15.51
C GLY A 579 -11.09 9.64 -16.89
N GLN A 580 -11.27 8.33 -17.04
CA GLN A 580 -11.08 7.64 -18.32
C GLN A 580 -12.23 7.93 -19.30
N ARG A 581 -11.97 7.80 -20.60
CA ARG A 581 -12.97 8.05 -21.66
C ARG A 581 -13.17 6.87 -22.58
N LEU A 582 -12.18 5.99 -22.73
CA LEU A 582 -12.29 4.74 -23.49
C LEU A 582 -11.32 3.70 -22.92
N ASN A 583 -11.76 2.44 -22.95
CA ASN A 583 -10.89 1.28 -22.71
C ASN A 583 -10.86 0.40 -23.95
N PHE A 584 -9.75 -0.29 -24.18
CA PHE A 584 -9.62 -1.25 -25.27
C PHE A 584 -8.86 -2.50 -24.83
N TRP A 585 -9.05 -3.61 -25.53
CA TRP A 585 -8.34 -4.86 -25.28
C TRP A 585 -7.95 -5.55 -26.59
N SER A 586 -6.80 -6.21 -26.56
CA SER A 586 -6.33 -7.12 -27.61
C SER A 586 -5.43 -8.19 -27.00
N SER A 587 -4.75 -8.95 -27.85
CA SER A 587 -3.70 -9.87 -27.45
C SER A 587 -2.58 -9.91 -28.50
N VAL A 588 -1.39 -10.32 -28.06
CA VAL A 588 -0.26 -10.63 -28.92
C VAL A 588 0.20 -12.04 -28.61
N LYS A 589 0.34 -12.86 -29.66
CA LYS A 589 0.96 -14.17 -29.52
C LYS A 589 2.47 -14.03 -29.65
N GLY A 590 3.18 -14.28 -28.56
CA GLY A 590 4.64 -14.21 -28.52
C GLY A 590 5.29 -15.29 -29.37
N THR A 591 6.60 -15.12 -29.61
CA THR A 591 7.44 -16.10 -30.33
C THR A 591 7.60 -17.42 -29.57
N ASP A 592 7.42 -17.40 -28.25
CA ASP A 592 7.29 -18.57 -27.36
C ASP A 592 5.93 -19.30 -27.49
N GLY A 593 5.01 -18.78 -28.29
CA GLY A 593 3.67 -19.35 -28.48
C GLY A 593 2.66 -18.99 -27.38
N ILE A 594 3.06 -18.22 -26.37
CA ILE A 594 2.17 -17.76 -25.30
C ILE A 594 1.39 -16.53 -25.78
N GLU A 595 0.07 -16.57 -25.59
CA GLU A 595 -0.78 -15.42 -25.84
C GLU A 595 -0.76 -14.47 -24.64
N ARG A 596 -0.36 -13.22 -24.87
CA ARG A 596 -0.31 -12.15 -23.87
C ARG A 596 -1.39 -11.12 -24.16
N PHE A 597 -2.24 -10.86 -23.19
CA PHE A 597 -3.31 -9.88 -23.34
C PHE A 597 -2.78 -8.46 -23.15
N ILE A 598 -3.40 -7.54 -23.89
CA ILE A 598 -3.18 -6.10 -23.80
C ILE A 598 -4.47 -5.44 -23.35
N GLN A 599 -4.36 -4.55 -22.37
CA GLN A 599 -5.40 -3.59 -22.05
C GLN A 599 -4.90 -2.18 -22.39
N GLY A 600 -5.83 -1.29 -22.77
CA GLY A 600 -5.57 0.14 -22.79
C GLY A 600 -6.61 0.96 -22.05
N THR A 601 -6.17 2.06 -21.46
CA THR A 601 -7.05 3.10 -20.87
C THR A 601 -6.69 4.47 -21.42
N CYS A 602 -7.71 5.22 -21.85
CA CYS A 602 -7.50 6.47 -22.56
C CYS A 602 -8.22 7.64 -21.87
N ASN A 603 -7.61 8.83 -21.92
CA ASN A 603 -8.25 10.09 -21.55
C ASN A 603 -7.69 11.27 -22.37
N SER A 604 -8.21 12.48 -22.11
CA SER A 604 -7.77 13.72 -22.76
C SER A 604 -7.15 14.66 -21.72
N PRO A 605 -5.81 14.67 -21.55
CA PRO A 605 -5.16 15.49 -20.53
C PRO A 605 -5.11 16.99 -20.85
N SER A 606 -5.27 17.37 -22.11
CA SER A 606 -5.28 18.76 -22.58
C SER A 606 -5.98 18.85 -23.93
N ASN A 607 -6.28 20.07 -24.40
CA ASN A 607 -6.87 20.27 -25.72
C ASN A 607 -6.08 19.53 -26.81
N ASP A 608 -6.82 18.97 -27.75
CA ASP A 608 -6.32 18.28 -28.94
C ASP A 608 -5.35 17.13 -28.65
N THR A 609 -5.36 16.59 -27.42
CA THR A 609 -4.36 15.61 -26.96
C THR A 609 -5.06 14.40 -26.35
N ILE A 610 -4.71 13.21 -26.84
CA ILE A 610 -5.11 11.92 -26.25
C ILE A 610 -3.91 11.32 -25.53
N LYS A 611 -4.14 10.80 -24.33
CA LYS A 611 -3.20 9.93 -23.63
C LYS A 611 -3.77 8.52 -23.60
N MET A 612 -2.98 7.55 -24.06
CA MET A 612 -3.30 6.12 -24.00
C MET A 612 -2.28 5.42 -23.11
N LYS A 613 -2.73 4.84 -22.00
CA LYS A 613 -1.93 3.89 -21.21
C LYS A 613 -2.14 2.50 -21.79
N VAL A 614 -1.06 1.77 -22.05
CA VAL A 614 -1.05 0.42 -22.63
C VAL A 614 -0.41 -0.53 -21.63
N TYR A 615 -1.08 -1.64 -21.34
CA TYR A 615 -0.77 -2.56 -20.25
C TYR A 615 -0.47 -3.92 -20.87
N LEU A 616 0.66 -4.54 -20.54
CA LEU A 616 0.82 -5.98 -20.72
C LEU A 616 0.17 -6.69 -19.54
N THR A 617 -0.70 -7.67 -19.79
CA THR A 617 -1.58 -8.26 -18.77
C THR A 617 -1.46 -9.78 -18.67
N HIS A 618 -2.57 -10.50 -18.56
CA HIS A 618 -2.61 -11.96 -18.51
C HIS A 618 -1.73 -12.61 -19.58
N GLY A 619 -1.06 -13.70 -19.22
CA GLY A 619 -0.10 -14.40 -20.09
C GLY A 619 1.35 -13.89 -19.97
N LEU A 620 1.60 -12.72 -19.35
CA LEU A 620 2.97 -12.25 -19.14
C LEU A 620 3.79 -13.21 -18.26
N THR A 621 5.08 -13.31 -18.57
CA THR A 621 5.99 -14.29 -17.96
C THR A 621 6.92 -13.68 -16.91
N SER A 622 7.16 -12.37 -16.96
CA SER A 622 7.96 -11.66 -15.96
C SER A 622 7.39 -11.85 -14.56
N THR A 623 8.30 -12.02 -13.60
CA THR A 623 8.03 -12.11 -12.18
C THR A 623 9.12 -11.40 -11.41
N GLY A 624 8.79 -10.95 -10.20
CA GLY A 624 9.71 -10.36 -9.24
C GLY A 624 9.63 -11.07 -7.89
N GLU A 625 10.22 -10.43 -6.91
CA GLU A 625 10.27 -10.89 -5.53
C GLU A 625 10.29 -9.69 -4.59
N ILE A 626 9.52 -9.77 -3.51
CA ILE A 626 9.60 -8.81 -2.40
C ILE A 626 10.16 -9.48 -1.15
N GLY A 627 10.98 -8.74 -0.43
CA GLY A 627 11.52 -9.13 0.87
C GLY A 627 11.01 -8.22 1.98
N ILE A 628 11.65 -8.32 3.13
CA ILE A 628 11.44 -7.45 4.30
C ILE A 628 12.77 -6.82 4.72
N THR A 629 12.73 -5.53 5.05
CA THR A 629 13.85 -4.80 5.63
C THR A 629 13.95 -5.06 7.14
N ALA A 630 15.10 -4.75 7.74
CA ALA A 630 15.31 -4.91 9.19
C ALA A 630 14.31 -4.09 10.04
N ASP A 631 13.78 -2.98 9.51
CA ASP A 631 12.74 -2.17 10.16
C ASP A 631 11.30 -2.57 9.83
N GLY A 632 11.10 -3.69 9.13
CA GLY A 632 9.78 -4.28 8.91
C GLY A 632 8.99 -3.67 7.75
N LYS A 633 9.65 -2.99 6.81
CA LYS A 633 9.03 -2.58 5.55
C LYS A 633 9.24 -3.66 4.51
N THR A 634 8.37 -3.75 3.50
CA THR A 634 8.67 -4.59 2.34
C THR A 634 9.46 -3.80 1.31
N GLU A 635 10.35 -4.47 0.60
CA GLU A 635 11.13 -3.89 -0.49
C GLU A 635 11.22 -4.86 -1.67
N TYR A 636 11.52 -4.34 -2.87
CA TYR A 636 11.81 -5.19 -4.02
C TYR A 636 13.18 -5.85 -3.87
N ILE A 637 13.20 -7.18 -3.82
CA ILE A 637 14.41 -7.95 -4.11
C ILE A 637 14.62 -8.00 -5.62
N THR A 638 13.54 -8.18 -6.38
CA THR A 638 13.54 -8.15 -7.84
C THR A 638 12.25 -7.51 -8.33
N GLN A 639 12.36 -6.48 -9.18
CA GLN A 639 11.20 -5.83 -9.79
C GLN A 639 10.53 -6.76 -10.81
N PRO A 640 9.19 -6.75 -10.96
CA PRO A 640 8.47 -7.78 -11.72
C PRO A 640 8.28 -7.47 -13.23
N TRP A 641 8.83 -6.37 -13.74
CA TRP A 641 8.42 -5.83 -15.04
C TRP A 641 9.43 -6.11 -16.15
N LEU A 642 8.93 -6.66 -17.26
CA LEU A 642 9.68 -6.80 -18.51
C LEU A 642 11.06 -7.47 -18.33
N ASN A 643 11.13 -8.47 -17.47
CA ASN A 643 12.35 -9.26 -17.22
C ASN A 643 12.62 -10.28 -18.34
N THR A 644 11.59 -10.71 -19.06
CA THR A 644 11.70 -11.65 -20.19
C THR A 644 11.66 -10.95 -21.53
N ASP A 645 12.40 -11.43 -22.52
CA ASP A 645 12.47 -10.81 -23.85
C ASP A 645 11.15 -10.93 -24.62
N GLU A 646 10.40 -12.00 -24.40
CA GLU A 646 9.11 -12.24 -25.04
C GLU A 646 8.02 -11.27 -24.55
N ASP A 647 8.05 -10.89 -23.26
CA ASP A 647 7.17 -9.83 -22.73
C ASP A 647 7.50 -8.47 -23.36
N LYS A 648 8.80 -8.15 -23.53
CA LYS A 648 9.25 -6.92 -24.20
C LYS A 648 8.81 -6.91 -25.66
N GLU A 649 9.01 -8.01 -26.38
CA GLU A 649 8.62 -8.17 -27.78
C GLU A 649 7.10 -7.99 -27.96
N ALA A 650 6.30 -8.65 -27.12
CA ALA A 650 4.85 -8.57 -27.19
C ALA A 650 4.33 -7.14 -26.96
N LEU A 651 4.84 -6.44 -25.93
CA LEU A 651 4.42 -5.07 -25.65
C LEU A 651 4.92 -4.09 -26.72
N ALA A 652 6.18 -4.22 -27.15
CA ALA A 652 6.77 -3.37 -28.19
C ALA A 652 6.01 -3.50 -29.52
N SER A 653 5.75 -4.73 -29.97
CA SER A 653 5.02 -4.97 -31.22
C SER A 653 3.59 -4.44 -31.20
N PHE A 654 2.91 -4.50 -30.06
CA PHE A 654 1.59 -3.89 -29.92
C PHE A 654 1.66 -2.35 -29.94
N VAL A 655 2.68 -1.76 -29.31
CA VAL A 655 2.91 -0.31 -29.38
C VAL A 655 3.20 0.11 -30.83
N ASP A 656 4.02 -0.63 -31.56
CA ASP A 656 4.28 -0.40 -32.99
C ASP A 656 2.99 -0.47 -33.82
N ARG A 657 2.09 -1.41 -33.50
CA ARG A 657 0.77 -1.51 -34.14
C ARG A 657 -0.04 -0.22 -33.93
N LEU A 658 -0.09 0.32 -32.71
CA LEU A 658 -0.79 1.58 -32.43
C LEU A 658 -0.15 2.78 -33.13
N ILE A 659 1.19 2.83 -33.20
CA ILE A 659 1.93 3.85 -33.97
C ILE A 659 1.53 3.78 -35.44
N SER A 660 1.49 2.59 -36.03
CA SER A 660 1.12 2.41 -37.44
C SER A 660 -0.31 2.89 -37.72
N PHE A 661 -1.25 2.65 -36.80
CA PHE A 661 -2.61 3.16 -36.91
C PHE A 661 -2.65 4.68 -36.89
N ALA A 662 -1.86 5.32 -36.01
CA ALA A 662 -1.79 6.78 -35.94
C ALA A 662 -1.12 7.42 -37.17
N GLN A 663 -0.25 6.70 -37.86
CA GLN A 663 0.43 7.16 -39.08
C GLN A 663 -0.39 6.95 -40.36
N ALA A 664 -1.48 6.17 -40.30
CA ALA A 664 -2.35 5.95 -41.45
C ALA A 664 -2.99 7.25 -41.96
N GLU A 665 -3.19 7.36 -43.27
CA GLU A 665 -3.72 8.56 -43.93
C GLU A 665 -5.09 8.98 -43.36
N ASN A 666 -5.97 8.00 -43.15
CA ASN A 666 -7.32 8.18 -42.61
C ASN A 666 -7.41 8.19 -41.07
N SER A 667 -6.27 8.15 -40.35
CA SER A 667 -6.26 8.20 -38.89
C SER A 667 -6.87 9.50 -38.36
N THR A 668 -7.62 9.43 -37.25
CA THR A 668 -8.07 10.62 -36.50
C THR A 668 -7.00 11.20 -35.57
N LEU A 669 -5.88 10.48 -35.40
CA LEU A 669 -4.76 10.83 -34.53
C LEU A 669 -3.47 11.02 -35.32
N THR A 670 -2.51 11.73 -34.73
CA THR A 670 -1.09 11.76 -35.12
C THR A 670 -0.22 11.61 -33.87
N LEU A 671 1.03 11.18 -34.04
CA LEU A 671 1.97 11.14 -32.91
C LEU A 671 2.20 12.55 -32.35
N ASP A 672 2.28 12.67 -31.02
CA ASP A 672 2.67 13.92 -30.37
C ASP A 672 4.18 14.16 -30.56
N ALA A 673 4.55 15.42 -30.84
CA ALA A 673 5.95 15.79 -31.12
C ALA A 673 6.92 15.44 -29.97
N GLY A 674 6.42 15.38 -28.73
CA GLY A 674 7.18 14.97 -27.55
C GLY A 674 7.53 13.48 -27.51
N LEU A 675 6.81 12.63 -28.27
CA LEU A 675 7.23 11.23 -28.51
C LEU A 675 8.21 11.11 -29.67
N THR A 676 8.29 12.11 -30.56
CA THR A 676 9.02 12.05 -31.83
C THR A 676 10.28 12.91 -31.86
N ALA A 677 11.01 13.04 -30.74
CA ALA A 677 12.33 13.70 -30.74
C ALA A 677 13.30 13.07 -31.78
N SER A 678 13.01 11.85 -32.24
CA SER A 678 13.50 11.27 -33.48
C SER A 678 12.33 10.97 -34.44
N SER A 679 12.57 11.07 -35.75
CA SER A 679 11.58 10.75 -36.79
C SER A 679 11.20 9.26 -36.88
N ASN A 680 11.85 8.39 -36.10
CA ASN A 680 11.74 6.93 -36.16
C ASN A 680 11.64 6.31 -34.75
N VAL A 681 10.72 6.79 -33.91
CA VAL A 681 10.48 6.15 -32.59
C VAL A 681 9.83 4.78 -32.77
N THR A 682 10.33 3.77 -32.07
CA THR A 682 9.81 2.40 -32.10
C THR A 682 9.11 2.03 -30.80
N GLY A 683 8.25 1.00 -30.84
CA GLY A 683 7.67 0.42 -29.64
C GLY A 683 8.73 -0.03 -28.64
N ALA A 684 9.82 -0.64 -29.12
CA ALA A 684 10.96 -1.03 -28.29
C ALA A 684 11.62 0.14 -27.55
N ASP A 685 11.60 1.35 -28.11
CA ASP A 685 12.09 2.55 -27.42
C ASP A 685 11.10 3.05 -26.37
N LEU A 686 9.81 3.03 -26.68
CA LEU A 686 8.77 3.56 -25.79
C LEU A 686 8.53 2.67 -24.58
N ILE A 687 8.66 1.35 -24.71
CA ILE A 687 8.48 0.45 -23.56
C ILE A 687 9.53 0.65 -22.48
N LYS A 688 10.68 1.29 -22.76
CA LYS A 688 11.69 1.64 -21.75
C LYS A 688 11.19 2.66 -20.72
N THR A 689 10.10 3.36 -21.03
CA THR A 689 9.46 4.36 -20.15
C THR A 689 8.30 3.79 -19.34
N PHE A 690 8.22 2.45 -19.24
CA PHE A 690 7.16 1.80 -18.49
C PHE A 690 7.14 2.27 -17.04
N VAL A 691 5.95 2.23 -16.45
CA VAL A 691 5.72 2.45 -15.03
C VAL A 691 4.96 1.27 -14.44
N THR A 692 4.97 1.16 -13.12
CA THR A 692 4.14 0.22 -12.37
C THR A 692 2.65 0.38 -12.72
N GLY A 693 1.93 -0.73 -12.72
CA GLY A 693 0.47 -0.77 -12.78
C GLY A 693 -0.20 -0.71 -11.42
N SER A 694 0.55 -0.89 -10.33
CA SER A 694 0.05 -1.02 -8.96
C SER A 694 -1.02 -2.11 -8.83
N HIS A 695 -0.89 -3.19 -9.60
CA HIS A 695 -1.78 -4.36 -9.69
C HIS A 695 -1.08 -5.63 -9.18
N TYR A 696 -0.37 -5.52 -8.06
CA TYR A 696 0.44 -6.60 -7.52
C TYR A 696 -0.35 -7.85 -7.15
N VAL A 697 0.16 -9.01 -7.55
CA VAL A 697 -0.34 -10.35 -7.18
C VAL A 697 0.81 -11.32 -6.91
N GLY A 698 0.50 -12.48 -6.32
CA GLY A 698 1.36 -13.68 -6.38
C GLY A 698 2.36 -13.88 -5.25
N THR A 699 2.50 -12.94 -4.31
CA THR A 699 3.52 -13.02 -3.24
C THR A 699 3.23 -14.05 -2.14
N ALA A 700 2.02 -14.60 -2.09
CA ALA A 700 1.65 -15.75 -1.25
C ALA A 700 0.92 -16.79 -2.11
N LYS A 701 1.45 -17.07 -3.29
CA LYS A 701 0.83 -17.83 -4.38
C LYS A 701 0.12 -19.11 -3.91
N MET A 702 -1.08 -19.33 -4.42
CA MET A 702 -1.81 -20.59 -4.30
C MET A 702 -1.32 -21.63 -5.30
N GLY A 703 -1.28 -22.89 -4.88
CA GLY A 703 -0.98 -24.04 -5.74
C GLY A 703 -1.11 -25.36 -5.00
N GLU A 704 -0.96 -26.47 -5.73
CA GLU A 704 -0.92 -27.83 -5.17
C GLU A 704 0.52 -28.23 -4.74
N ASP A 705 1.51 -27.50 -5.24
CA ASP A 705 2.94 -27.70 -5.06
C ASP A 705 3.43 -27.03 -3.77
N ASP A 706 3.20 -27.70 -2.64
CA ASP A 706 3.63 -27.31 -1.29
C ASP A 706 5.07 -26.75 -1.25
N GLY A 707 5.19 -25.47 -0.91
CA GLY A 707 6.46 -24.74 -0.90
C GLY A 707 7.51 -25.33 0.04
N ARG A 708 7.09 -26.01 1.11
CA ARG A 708 8.01 -26.69 2.06
C ARG A 708 8.75 -27.86 1.41
N LYS A 709 8.28 -28.31 0.25
CA LYS A 709 8.83 -29.41 -0.53
C LYS A 709 9.52 -28.90 -1.81
N GLY A 710 9.83 -27.61 -1.89
CA GLY A 710 10.46 -26.98 -3.04
C GLY A 710 9.49 -26.55 -4.15
N GLY A 711 8.18 -26.58 -3.90
CA GLY A 711 7.18 -26.00 -4.79
C GLY A 711 7.10 -24.47 -4.69
N ALA A 712 6.23 -23.86 -5.48
CA ALA A 712 6.01 -22.41 -5.52
C ALA A 712 4.83 -21.95 -4.65
N ALA A 713 4.03 -22.87 -4.09
CA ALA A 713 2.82 -22.52 -3.36
C ALA A 713 3.09 -22.19 -1.89
N VAL A 714 2.54 -21.07 -1.43
CA VAL A 714 2.48 -20.65 -0.02
C VAL A 714 1.17 -21.13 0.62
N VAL A 715 0.07 -21.12 -0.14
CA VAL A 715 -1.23 -21.62 0.31
C VAL A 715 -1.76 -22.75 -0.55
N ASP A 716 -2.54 -23.64 0.06
CA ASP A 716 -3.26 -24.70 -0.63
C ASP A 716 -4.56 -24.21 -1.30
N LEU A 717 -5.33 -25.13 -1.87
CA LEU A 717 -6.56 -24.83 -2.62
C LEU A 717 -7.73 -24.37 -1.74
N ASP A 718 -7.62 -24.49 -0.42
CA ASP A 718 -8.55 -23.92 0.56
C ASP A 718 -8.03 -22.57 1.09
N THR A 719 -7.00 -22.02 0.43
CA THR A 719 -6.28 -20.79 0.81
C THR A 719 -5.57 -20.89 2.16
N LYS A 720 -5.35 -22.11 2.69
CA LYS A 720 -4.68 -22.33 3.97
C LYS A 720 -3.18 -22.34 3.78
N VAL A 721 -2.46 -21.63 4.65
CA VAL A 721 -0.99 -21.58 4.62
C VAL A 721 -0.43 -22.97 4.91
N TYR A 722 0.45 -23.45 4.03
CA TYR A 722 1.10 -24.75 4.20
C TYR A 722 1.87 -24.79 5.53
N GLY A 723 1.76 -25.90 6.26
CA GLY A 723 2.38 -26.04 7.59
C GLY A 723 1.60 -25.42 8.75
N THR A 724 0.44 -24.82 8.49
CA THR A 724 -0.45 -24.31 9.54
C THR A 724 -1.80 -25.04 9.56
N ASP A 725 -2.46 -24.97 10.72
CA ASP A 725 -3.76 -25.62 10.94
C ASP A 725 -4.94 -24.68 10.63
N ASN A 726 -4.78 -23.38 10.86
CA ASN A 726 -5.88 -22.41 10.89
C ASN A 726 -5.52 -21.01 10.39
N LEU A 727 -4.41 -20.86 9.65
CA LEU A 727 -4.02 -19.60 9.00
C LEU A 727 -4.34 -19.64 7.52
N PHE A 728 -4.98 -18.60 7.01
CA PHE A 728 -5.41 -18.46 5.63
C PHE A 728 -4.93 -17.15 5.02
N VAL A 729 -4.84 -17.08 3.69
CA VAL A 729 -4.54 -15.84 2.96
C VAL A 729 -5.61 -15.62 1.90
N VAL A 730 -6.32 -14.50 1.97
CA VAL A 730 -7.36 -14.12 1.00
C VAL A 730 -7.25 -12.64 0.64
N ASP A 731 -6.39 -12.35 -0.34
CA ASP A 731 -6.21 -11.05 -0.99
C ASP A 731 -5.49 -11.21 -2.34
N ALA A 732 -4.91 -10.16 -2.93
CA ALA A 732 -4.21 -10.30 -4.21
C ALA A 732 -2.94 -11.20 -4.15
N SER A 733 -2.36 -11.45 -2.97
CA SER A 733 -1.12 -12.23 -2.81
C SER A 733 -1.27 -13.71 -3.17
N PHE A 734 -2.43 -14.34 -2.93
CA PHE A 734 -2.63 -15.76 -3.26
C PHE A 734 -2.96 -16.04 -4.73
N HIS A 735 -3.22 -14.99 -5.52
CA HIS A 735 -3.54 -15.13 -6.93
C HIS A 735 -2.35 -15.73 -7.71
N PRO A 736 -2.55 -16.80 -8.49
CA PRO A 736 -1.45 -17.45 -9.22
C PRO A 736 -0.98 -16.68 -10.46
N ASP A 737 -1.80 -15.78 -10.99
CA ASP A 737 -1.47 -14.96 -12.16
C ASP A 737 -2.25 -13.64 -12.20
N LEU A 738 -1.82 -12.74 -13.09
CA LEU A 738 -2.53 -11.51 -13.42
C LEU A 738 -3.76 -11.80 -14.30
N PRO A 739 -4.86 -11.07 -14.13
CA PRO A 739 -6.01 -11.11 -15.04
C PRO A 739 -5.75 -10.25 -16.29
N THR A 740 -6.64 -10.38 -17.27
CA THR A 740 -6.64 -9.56 -18.50
C THR A 740 -6.98 -8.09 -18.22
N GLY A 741 -7.65 -7.83 -17.09
CA GLY A 741 -8.14 -6.52 -16.67
C GLY A 741 -7.37 -5.88 -15.51
N ASN A 742 -7.86 -4.76 -14.99
CA ASN A 742 -7.47 -4.30 -13.65
C ASN A 742 -7.88 -5.33 -12.58
N THR A 743 -7.07 -5.48 -11.53
CA THR A 743 -7.15 -6.64 -10.61
C THR A 743 -8.32 -6.64 -9.64
N GLN A 744 -9.01 -5.51 -9.41
CA GLN A 744 -9.98 -5.44 -8.31
C GLN A 744 -11.16 -6.41 -8.46
N ALA A 745 -11.70 -6.60 -9.66
CA ALA A 745 -12.89 -7.43 -9.86
C ALA A 745 -12.58 -8.92 -9.64
N ILE A 746 -11.47 -9.41 -10.20
CA ILE A 746 -11.08 -10.82 -10.01
C ILE A 746 -10.75 -11.15 -8.56
N VAL A 747 -10.12 -10.21 -7.82
CA VAL A 747 -9.83 -10.37 -6.39
C VAL A 747 -11.12 -10.49 -5.57
N MET A 748 -12.14 -9.68 -5.89
CA MET A 748 -13.43 -9.74 -5.20
C MET A 748 -14.20 -11.04 -5.51
N VAL A 749 -14.18 -11.51 -6.77
CA VAL A 749 -14.75 -12.81 -7.14
C VAL A 749 -14.05 -13.97 -6.43
N ALA A 750 -12.72 -13.94 -6.39
CA ALA A 750 -11.94 -14.97 -5.70
C ALA A 750 -12.18 -14.95 -4.19
N ALA A 751 -12.34 -13.78 -3.57
CA ALA A 751 -12.66 -13.63 -2.15
C ALA A 751 -14.03 -14.24 -1.77
N GLU A 752 -15.05 -14.06 -2.63
CA GLU A 752 -16.37 -14.70 -2.46
C GLU A 752 -16.28 -16.24 -2.48
N ALA A 753 -15.49 -16.80 -3.40
CA ALA A 753 -15.24 -18.24 -3.43
C ALA A 753 -14.41 -18.71 -2.23
N ALA A 754 -13.38 -17.95 -1.85
CA ALA A 754 -12.50 -18.25 -0.72
C ALA A 754 -13.26 -18.32 0.60
N ALA A 755 -14.20 -17.41 0.86
CA ALA A 755 -14.97 -17.38 2.10
C ALA A 755 -15.68 -18.73 2.38
N LYS A 756 -16.22 -19.36 1.33
CA LYS A 756 -16.86 -20.69 1.43
C LYS A 756 -15.85 -21.78 1.77
N LYS A 757 -14.67 -21.75 1.16
CA LYS A 757 -13.58 -22.72 1.40
C LYS A 757 -13.01 -22.57 2.81
N VAL A 758 -12.69 -21.35 3.23
CA VAL A 758 -12.24 -21.01 4.60
C VAL A 758 -13.25 -21.51 5.63
N ALA A 759 -14.55 -21.27 5.42
CA ALA A 759 -15.60 -21.75 6.32
C ALA A 759 -15.66 -23.29 6.40
N ALA A 760 -15.45 -23.99 5.27
CA ALA A 760 -15.54 -25.44 5.17
C ALA A 760 -14.39 -26.20 5.86
N VAL A 761 -13.21 -25.59 5.99
CA VAL A 761 -12.07 -26.22 6.67
C VAL A 761 -12.39 -26.46 8.15
N LYS A 762 -12.18 -27.68 8.62
CA LYS A 762 -12.35 -28.04 10.04
C LYS A 762 -11.00 -27.97 10.75
N VAL A 763 -10.95 -27.25 11.87
CA VAL A 763 -9.74 -27.05 12.69
C VAL A 763 -9.90 -27.80 14.01
N GLY A 764 -8.85 -28.52 14.43
CA GLY A 764 -8.79 -29.19 15.74
C GLY A 764 -8.59 -28.21 16.90
N SER A 765 -8.72 -28.67 18.15
CA SER A 765 -8.48 -27.83 19.33
C SER A 765 -7.01 -27.42 19.47
N ALA A 766 -6.74 -26.19 19.93
CA ALA A 766 -5.41 -25.75 20.32
C ALA A 766 -4.79 -26.67 21.41
N PRO A 767 -3.47 -26.85 21.46
CA PRO A 767 -2.81 -27.44 22.63
C PRO A 767 -3.15 -26.65 23.90
N ALA A 768 -3.34 -27.34 25.03
CA ALA A 768 -3.54 -26.64 26.30
C ALA A 768 -2.25 -25.92 26.69
N ALA A 769 -2.30 -24.59 26.81
CA ALA A 769 -1.16 -23.77 27.23
C ALA A 769 -0.55 -24.30 28.53
N SER A 770 0.74 -24.67 28.51
CA SER A 770 1.46 -25.06 29.70
C SER A 770 1.71 -23.83 30.57
N SER A 771 0.89 -23.63 31.61
CA SER A 771 1.08 -22.57 32.58
C SER A 771 2.32 -22.84 33.45
N SER A 772 3.48 -22.31 33.09
CA SER A 772 4.62 -22.18 34.01
C SER A 772 4.64 -20.78 34.62
N ALA A 773 3.61 -20.46 35.41
CA ALA A 773 3.69 -19.34 36.35
C ALA A 773 4.40 -19.84 37.61
N ALA A 774 5.69 -19.52 37.75
CA ALA A 774 6.41 -19.68 39.00
C ALA A 774 5.83 -18.68 40.02
N ALA A 775 4.85 -19.12 40.81
CA ALA A 775 4.33 -18.35 41.93
C ALA A 775 5.36 -18.37 43.08
N SER A 776 6.00 -17.22 43.32
CA SER A 776 6.72 -16.97 44.56
C SER A 776 5.71 -16.78 45.70
N SER A 777 5.86 -17.59 46.74
CA SER A 777 5.03 -17.56 47.93
C SER A 777 5.47 -16.44 48.86
N ALA A 778 4.60 -15.47 49.11
CA ALA A 778 4.70 -14.57 50.26
C ALA A 778 3.42 -14.68 51.08
N THR A 779 3.52 -15.42 52.18
CA THR A 779 2.49 -15.61 53.19
C THR A 779 2.31 -14.32 53.98
N ALA A 780 1.08 -13.80 54.05
CA ALA A 780 0.66 -12.93 55.14
C ALA A 780 -0.79 -13.23 55.52
N THR A 781 -0.95 -13.41 56.82
CA THR A 781 -2.04 -14.07 57.54
C THR A 781 -3.12 -13.09 58.00
N GLN A 782 -4.30 -13.65 58.30
CA GLN A 782 -5.43 -13.10 59.07
C GLN A 782 -6.43 -12.22 58.31
N ALA A 783 -7.73 -12.21 58.61
CA ALA A 783 -8.66 -13.13 59.30
C ALA A 783 -10.08 -12.56 59.10
N VAL A 784 -11.03 -13.44 58.81
CA VAL A 784 -12.45 -13.47 59.25
C VAL A 784 -13.22 -12.14 59.39
N SER A 785 -14.29 -11.98 58.62
CA SER A 785 -15.65 -11.88 59.19
C SER A 785 -16.76 -11.98 58.14
N SER A 786 -17.74 -12.80 58.50
CA SER A 786 -19.00 -13.08 57.84
C SER A 786 -20.01 -11.94 58.01
N THR A 787 -20.85 -11.68 56.99
CA THR A 787 -22.31 -11.67 57.16
C THR A 787 -23.03 -11.62 55.81
N ALA A 788 -23.98 -12.54 55.65
CA ALA A 788 -24.98 -12.54 54.58
C ALA A 788 -26.17 -11.68 54.99
N VAL A 789 -26.83 -11.01 54.03
CA VAL A 789 -28.27 -10.74 54.07
C VAL A 789 -28.81 -10.74 52.64
N ALA A 790 -29.74 -11.67 52.38
CA ALA A 790 -30.63 -11.65 51.23
C ALA A 790 -31.84 -10.74 51.52
N SER A 791 -32.40 -10.09 50.50
CA SER A 791 -33.84 -9.79 50.49
C SER A 791 -34.38 -9.65 49.07
N SER A 792 -35.40 -10.44 48.83
CA SER A 792 -36.33 -10.48 47.71
C SER A 792 -37.32 -9.32 47.75
N THR A 793 -37.80 -8.86 46.59
CA THR A 793 -39.25 -8.74 46.33
C THR A 793 -39.53 -8.49 44.85
N ALA A 794 -40.42 -9.32 44.29
CA ALA A 794 -41.13 -9.10 43.05
C ALA A 794 -42.48 -8.46 43.35
N VAL A 795 -42.97 -7.54 42.51
CA VAL A 795 -44.41 -7.31 42.28
C VAL A 795 -44.65 -6.87 40.83
N SER A 796 -45.67 -7.49 40.27
CA SER A 796 -46.28 -7.37 38.94
C SER A 796 -47.17 -6.13 38.76
N SER A 797 -47.47 -5.77 37.50
CA SER A 797 -48.85 -5.46 37.08
C SER A 797 -48.99 -5.43 35.55
N SER A 798 -50.22 -5.65 35.12
CA SER A 798 -50.70 -6.17 33.85
C SER A 798 -51.58 -5.19 33.07
N ALA A 799 -51.81 -5.53 31.79
CA ALA A 799 -52.94 -5.15 30.92
C ALA A 799 -52.88 -3.74 30.28
N ALA A 800 -53.38 -3.47 29.07
CA ALA A 800 -54.29 -4.19 28.17
C ALA A 800 -54.09 -3.72 26.69
N ALA A 801 -54.57 -4.54 25.76
CA ALA A 801 -54.65 -4.29 24.32
C ALA A 801 -55.87 -3.46 23.92
N VAL A 802 -55.80 -2.69 22.81
CA VAL A 802 -56.94 -2.46 21.88
C VAL A 802 -56.43 -2.24 20.44
N THR A 803 -57.11 -2.98 19.55
CA THR A 803 -57.21 -3.09 18.09
C THR A 803 -57.06 -1.85 17.18
N SER A 804 -56.55 -2.04 15.96
CA SER A 804 -57.36 -2.01 14.71
C SER A 804 -56.51 -2.25 13.44
N ALA A 805 -57.01 -3.11 12.54
CA ALA A 805 -56.66 -3.19 11.12
C ALA A 805 -57.65 -2.31 10.31
N PRO A 806 -57.41 -2.04 9.01
CA PRO A 806 -57.91 -2.98 7.99
C PRO A 806 -57.10 -3.13 6.67
N GLU A 807 -57.30 -4.30 6.05
CA GLU A 807 -57.57 -4.64 4.64
C GLU A 807 -56.66 -4.26 3.44
N SER A 808 -56.08 -5.34 2.89
CA SER A 808 -55.98 -5.82 1.49
C SER A 808 -56.49 -5.01 0.27
N ALA A 809 -55.68 -5.03 -0.82
CA ALA A 809 -56.05 -5.19 -2.25
C ALA A 809 -54.77 -5.38 -3.11
N SER A 810 -54.43 -6.57 -3.62
CA SER A 810 -54.68 -7.14 -4.96
C SER A 810 -53.89 -6.57 -6.17
N ILE A 811 -52.84 -7.31 -6.57
CA ILE A 811 -52.35 -7.77 -7.90
C ILE A 811 -52.85 -7.08 -9.21
N THR A 812 -51.90 -6.74 -10.11
CA THR A 812 -51.85 -6.98 -11.60
C THR A 812 -50.53 -6.40 -12.15
N SER A 813 -49.53 -7.16 -12.66
CA SER A 813 -49.38 -7.89 -13.94
C SER A 813 -48.32 -7.21 -14.84
N ALA A 814 -47.23 -7.92 -15.13
CA ALA A 814 -46.25 -7.64 -16.19
C ALA A 814 -46.20 -8.82 -17.19
N PRO A 815 -45.82 -8.61 -18.47
CA PRO A 815 -46.11 -9.55 -19.56
C PRO A 815 -45.02 -10.63 -19.79
N THR A 816 -45.47 -11.73 -20.38
CA THR A 816 -44.79 -12.96 -20.81
C THR A 816 -44.02 -12.87 -22.13
N SER A 817 -42.91 -13.63 -22.25
CA SER A 817 -42.58 -14.54 -23.39
C SER A 817 -41.32 -15.38 -23.07
N THR A 818 -41.43 -16.68 -22.72
CA THR A 818 -41.27 -17.92 -23.53
C THR A 818 -39.83 -18.37 -23.88
N SER A 819 -39.39 -19.50 -23.30
CA SER A 819 -38.96 -20.73 -24.02
C SER A 819 -38.78 -21.89 -23.01
N GLU A 820 -39.66 -22.89 -23.08
CA GLU A 820 -39.39 -24.29 -23.44
C GLU A 820 -38.45 -25.07 -22.51
N THR A 821 -39.05 -25.93 -21.69
CA THR A 821 -38.38 -27.03 -20.99
C THR A 821 -39.05 -28.34 -21.40
N ALA A 822 -38.28 -29.26 -21.99
CA ALA A 822 -38.68 -30.64 -22.18
C ALA A 822 -37.89 -31.52 -21.20
N THR A 823 -38.66 -32.20 -20.36
CA THR A 823 -38.32 -33.24 -19.37
C THR A 823 -37.52 -34.41 -19.93
N PHE A 824 -36.68 -35.06 -19.12
CA PHE A 824 -36.76 -36.52 -18.94
C PHE A 824 -36.27 -37.00 -17.57
N THR A 825 -37.10 -37.89 -17.03
CA THR A 825 -37.15 -38.66 -15.78
C THR A 825 -35.94 -39.53 -15.42
N GLY A 826 -35.78 -39.83 -14.12
CA GLY A 826 -35.03 -41.01 -13.69
C GLY A 826 -34.75 -41.10 -12.18
N THR A 827 -35.75 -41.43 -11.39
CA THR A 827 -35.62 -41.74 -9.95
C THR A 827 -35.06 -43.15 -9.76
N THR A 828 -33.92 -43.30 -9.07
CA THR A 828 -33.58 -44.57 -8.40
C THR A 828 -32.97 -44.27 -7.04
N ALA A 829 -33.66 -44.69 -5.98
CA ALA A 829 -33.17 -44.68 -4.62
C ALA A 829 -32.07 -45.73 -4.45
N ILE A 830 -30.95 -45.36 -3.83
CA ILE A 830 -29.99 -46.30 -3.26
C ILE A 830 -29.86 -45.98 -1.77
N THR A 831 -30.20 -47.00 -0.99
CA THR A 831 -30.11 -47.11 0.47
C THR A 831 -28.72 -46.79 1.00
N SER A 832 -28.66 -45.93 2.02
CA SER A 832 -27.45 -45.62 2.79
C SER A 832 -26.96 -46.86 3.54
N VAL A 833 -25.82 -47.39 3.14
CA VAL A 833 -24.99 -48.24 4.01
C VAL A 833 -24.13 -47.30 4.83
N ALA A 834 -24.34 -47.30 6.16
CA ALA A 834 -23.49 -46.59 7.09
C ALA A 834 -22.07 -47.19 7.04
N VAL A 835 -21.12 -46.43 6.51
CA VAL A 835 -19.69 -46.69 6.69
C VAL A 835 -19.28 -46.05 8.02
N PRO A 836 -18.74 -46.81 8.98
CA PRO A 836 -18.30 -46.22 10.24
C PRO A 836 -17.13 -45.26 9.99
N SER A 837 -17.25 -44.06 10.54
CA SER A 837 -16.19 -43.06 10.63
C SER A 837 -14.92 -43.69 11.21
N PRO A 838 -13.72 -43.51 10.63
CA PRO A 838 -12.50 -43.78 11.34
C PRO A 838 -12.43 -42.75 12.48
N ALA A 839 -12.54 -43.20 13.72
CA ALA A 839 -12.11 -42.40 14.85
C ALA A 839 -10.59 -42.20 14.68
N TYR A 840 -10.15 -40.97 14.49
CA TYR A 840 -8.73 -40.65 14.47
C TYR A 840 -8.17 -40.93 15.88
N THR A 841 -7.57 -42.10 16.02
CA THR A 841 -6.95 -42.59 17.25
C THR A 841 -5.70 -41.78 17.56
N GLU A 842 -5.63 -41.21 18.76
CA GLU A 842 -4.38 -40.68 19.32
C GLU A 842 -3.29 -41.74 19.24
N VAL A 843 -2.06 -41.32 18.94
CA VAL A 843 -0.91 -42.22 18.87
C VAL A 843 -0.54 -42.65 20.30
N PRO A 844 -0.61 -43.95 20.63
CA PRO A 844 -0.27 -44.40 21.98
C PRO A 844 1.18 -44.06 22.32
N LYS A 845 1.51 -43.98 23.61
CA LYS A 845 2.90 -43.86 24.06
C LYS A 845 3.75 -44.94 23.36
N TRP A 846 4.89 -44.53 22.83
CA TRP A 846 5.81 -45.26 21.95
C TRP A 846 5.39 -45.43 20.48
N GLY A 847 4.25 -44.90 20.05
CA GLY A 847 3.84 -44.92 18.64
C GLY A 847 4.53 -43.83 17.80
N ARG A 848 4.66 -44.08 16.50
CA ARG A 848 5.19 -43.09 15.54
C ARG A 848 4.17 -41.97 15.34
N CYS A 849 4.61 -40.73 15.53
CA CYS A 849 3.79 -39.52 15.45
C CYS A 849 4.32 -38.50 14.44
N GLY A 850 5.32 -38.86 13.64
CA GLY A 850 5.91 -37.98 12.64
C GLY A 850 7.14 -38.55 11.93
N GLY A 851 7.74 -37.73 11.07
CA GLY A 851 8.91 -38.04 10.24
C GLY A 851 8.63 -37.85 8.75
N ILE A 852 9.67 -37.65 7.95
CA ILE A 852 9.54 -37.50 6.49
C ILE A 852 8.79 -38.71 5.91
N GLY A 853 7.75 -38.43 5.12
CA GLY A 853 6.88 -39.44 4.51
C GLY A 853 5.82 -40.05 5.43
N TYR A 854 5.63 -39.54 6.65
CA TYR A 854 4.53 -39.95 7.55
C TYR A 854 3.27 -39.13 7.29
N ASP A 855 2.15 -39.81 7.01
CA ASP A 855 0.81 -39.24 6.73
C ASP A 855 -0.23 -39.61 7.81
N GLY A 856 0.21 -40.26 8.88
CA GLY A 856 -0.64 -40.71 9.99
C GLY A 856 -0.90 -39.66 11.08
N PRO A 857 -1.62 -40.03 12.15
CA PRO A 857 -1.94 -39.12 13.25
C PRO A 857 -0.68 -38.62 13.96
N THR A 858 -0.58 -37.31 14.21
CA THR A 858 0.59 -36.70 14.85
C THR A 858 0.40 -36.44 16.34
N LYS A 859 -0.86 -36.54 16.82
CA LYS A 859 -1.22 -36.29 18.22
C LYS A 859 -0.97 -37.52 19.09
N CYS A 860 -0.10 -37.37 20.08
CA CYS A 860 0.14 -38.39 21.10
C CYS A 860 -1.00 -38.48 22.12
N ALA A 861 -1.22 -39.68 22.67
CA ALA A 861 -2.15 -39.91 23.77
C ALA A 861 -1.74 -39.10 25.01
N SER A 862 -2.75 -38.64 25.76
CA SER A 862 -2.58 -37.82 26.97
C SER A 862 -1.48 -38.36 27.89
N GLY A 863 -0.50 -37.50 28.22
CA GLY A 863 0.67 -37.86 29.05
C GLY A 863 1.91 -38.29 28.27
N SER A 864 1.91 -38.20 26.94
CA SER A 864 3.09 -38.37 26.07
C SER A 864 3.18 -37.26 25.03
N THR A 865 4.40 -36.96 24.55
CA THR A 865 4.66 -35.89 23.57
C THR A 865 5.42 -36.44 22.37
N CYS A 866 5.15 -35.90 21.18
CA CYS A 866 5.83 -36.34 19.97
C CYS A 866 7.27 -35.85 19.99
N LYS A 867 8.23 -36.76 20.12
CA LYS A 867 9.67 -36.47 20.22
C LYS A 867 10.39 -36.92 18.97
N TYR A 868 11.18 -36.02 18.41
CA TYR A 868 12.12 -36.30 17.33
C TYR A 868 13.08 -37.43 17.72
N GLN A 869 13.27 -38.41 16.83
CA GLN A 869 14.33 -39.41 16.94
C GLN A 869 15.33 -39.26 15.79
N ASN A 870 14.83 -39.10 14.57
CA ASN A 870 15.58 -38.75 13.37
C ASN A 870 14.63 -38.15 12.31
N ASP A 871 15.18 -37.66 11.20
CA ASP A 871 14.42 -37.03 10.10
C ASP A 871 13.22 -37.86 9.61
N TRP A 872 13.34 -39.19 9.66
CA TRP A 872 12.32 -40.11 9.17
C TRP A 872 11.37 -40.59 10.26
N TYR A 873 11.62 -40.29 11.53
CA TYR A 873 10.91 -40.93 12.64
C TYR A 873 10.79 -40.05 13.89
N TYR A 874 9.55 -39.78 14.28
CA TYR A 874 9.18 -39.13 15.55
C TYR A 874 8.29 -40.09 16.33
N GLN A 875 8.43 -40.11 17.66
CA GLN A 875 7.76 -41.06 18.53
C GLN A 875 7.13 -40.39 19.75
N CYS A 876 5.95 -40.83 20.16
CA CYS A 876 5.32 -40.39 21.40
C CYS A 876 6.09 -40.91 22.62
N LEU A 877 6.65 -40.03 23.45
CA LEU A 877 7.40 -40.36 24.67
C LEU A 877 6.75 -39.80 25.93
#